data_AF-U7QJC6-F1
#
_entry.id   AF-U7QJC6-F1
#
_cell.length_a   1.000
_cell.length_b   1.000
_cell.length_c   1.000
_cell.angle_alpha   90.00
_cell.angle_beta   90.00
_cell.angle_gamma   90.00
#
_symmetry.space_group_name_H-M   'P 1'
#
loop_
_entity.id
_entity.type
_entity.pdbx_description
1 polymer ?
#
loop_
_entity_poly.entity_id
_entity_poly.type
_entity_poly.pdbx_seq_one_letter_code
_entity_poly.pdbx_strand_id
1 'polypeptide(L)'
;MAVKVFEFKIYPHKDFQEQFNRWAYGLKKFYNFCLQQFELLDEYTYWDKLSKTRVPCCPVPWSLKLIETLDPNPYLPELKNKHYVSYSNLIAPQDIPVIRNAPEARQYTLKKGETAKDVFKRVKNPDQIVVTTAKPESSGLDKWPRGWLGGVGYSQPPKQDYQPSLIKNFPNSEKTKDAGILVKKETLENSNLPDEIKKVILDVPYKFRSGTLAMLCTSWQEYLKSRSGQKDLKRGKPKYKRYRDRIETIIHPNPNAGSSKPASKDACRLEGDNILVLPSFGKVKIKGLDKRFRDNDGSIPRVKVVKVLKRPSGWYIQLTADINRSNKLFKKPLGAIGIDTGLKEDNWITTDRFAVTKPRWYRESEEKLARLQKELDAKKLQRVILWLNHPDNSIERIKTIFPSIAKEALEKVKACKRPQYLHELVKNNELSTSGLNQLKHFNFRDCEKVESCYLFDKLLSASNKEIELAQRIRKLHEKLKRRRRSHNQKQSTWLTRKYSIIRIEDGLQKNVGKSKAKVSEDNRSFERNAQNSRTGMNKSVLDAAIGGFISLVESKSKEWGRDFKRMKPGKGKAYSQRCPVCHHENKEQKDITNHQDYNCSNCGFTHRSRDVIPGINMILDEFEEQQQKNLLGIETEEQKIIWDDLSKECRQAWRLREKWLSENAPGGGCQDEVNSDKPSNTRKSRRRKK
;
A
#
# COMPACT_ATOMS: atom_id res chain seq x y z
N MET A 1 17.67 -21.34 5.62
CA MET A 1 17.07 -21.26 4.27
C MET A 1 16.35 -19.91 4.13
N ALA A 2 16.52 -19.22 3.01
CA ALA A 2 15.88 -17.92 2.77
C ALA A 2 14.96 -17.98 1.54
N VAL A 3 13.73 -17.46 1.66
CA VAL A 3 12.83 -17.34 0.52
C VAL A 3 13.34 -16.23 -0.41
N LYS A 4 13.74 -16.58 -1.63
CA LYS A 4 14.25 -15.63 -2.63
C LYS A 4 13.41 -15.65 -3.90
N VAL A 5 13.35 -14.49 -4.55
CA VAL A 5 12.59 -14.29 -5.79
C VAL A 5 13.54 -13.99 -6.93
N PHE A 6 13.52 -14.86 -7.94
CA PHE A 6 14.30 -14.74 -9.17
C PHE A 6 13.39 -14.34 -10.30
N GLU A 7 13.89 -13.50 -11.18
CA GLU A 7 13.16 -13.08 -12.37
C GLU A 7 14.07 -13.25 -13.58
N PHE A 8 13.53 -13.93 -14.58
CA PHE A 8 14.21 -14.25 -15.83
C PHE A 8 13.38 -13.74 -17.00
N LYS A 9 14.04 -13.10 -17.97
CA LYS A 9 13.39 -12.69 -19.21
C LYS A 9 13.28 -13.91 -20.13
N ILE A 10 12.12 -14.07 -20.76
CA ILE A 10 11.84 -15.15 -21.72
C ILE A 10 11.34 -14.56 -23.04
N TYR A 11 11.35 -15.39 -24.08
CA TYR A 11 10.90 -15.05 -25.43
C TYR A 11 9.92 -16.13 -25.92
N PRO A 12 8.66 -16.10 -25.44
CA PRO A 12 7.67 -17.12 -25.79
C PRO A 12 7.22 -17.01 -27.25
N HIS A 13 6.94 -18.16 -27.88
CA HIS A 13 6.31 -18.24 -29.20
C HIS A 13 4.87 -17.70 -29.20
N LYS A 14 4.28 -17.50 -30.39
CA LYS A 14 2.96 -16.88 -30.56
C LYS A 14 1.86 -17.62 -29.79
N ASP A 15 1.81 -18.95 -29.89
CA ASP A 15 0.78 -19.78 -29.24
C ASP A 15 0.79 -19.65 -27.72
N PHE A 16 1.99 -19.61 -27.11
CA PHE A 16 2.14 -19.33 -25.67
C PHE A 16 1.54 -17.97 -25.31
N GLN A 17 1.80 -16.94 -26.13
CA GLN A 17 1.31 -15.58 -25.85
C GLN A 17 -0.22 -15.52 -25.97
N GLU A 18 -0.81 -16.17 -26.96
CA GLU A 18 -2.25 -16.24 -27.17
C GLU A 18 -2.94 -17.00 -26.02
N GLN A 19 -2.41 -18.17 -25.65
CA GLN A 19 -2.90 -18.95 -24.52
C GLN A 19 -2.81 -18.15 -23.21
N PHE A 20 -1.69 -17.48 -22.96
CA PHE A 20 -1.54 -16.61 -21.78
C PHE A 20 -2.59 -15.50 -21.77
N ASN A 21 -2.82 -14.81 -22.89
CA ASN A 21 -3.77 -13.71 -22.96
C ASN A 21 -5.21 -14.22 -22.70
N ARG A 22 -5.58 -15.37 -23.27
CA ARG A 22 -6.86 -16.05 -23.03
C ARG A 22 -7.04 -16.37 -21.55
N TRP A 23 -6.04 -16.98 -20.92
CA TRP A 23 -6.09 -17.32 -19.50
C TRP A 23 -6.13 -16.09 -18.60
N ALA A 24 -5.32 -15.07 -18.89
CA ALA A 24 -5.30 -13.82 -18.13
C ALA A 24 -6.66 -13.11 -18.17
N TYR A 25 -7.37 -13.16 -19.30
CA TYR A 25 -8.74 -12.66 -19.43
C TYR A 25 -9.72 -13.44 -18.55
N GLY A 26 -9.74 -14.78 -18.65
CA GLY A 26 -10.62 -15.63 -17.83
C GLY A 26 -10.36 -15.48 -16.33
N LEU A 27 -9.09 -15.52 -15.92
CA LEU A 27 -8.69 -15.34 -14.52
C LEU A 27 -9.07 -13.96 -13.97
N LYS A 28 -9.02 -12.91 -14.78
CA LYS A 28 -9.47 -11.57 -14.40
C LYS A 28 -10.98 -11.53 -14.14
N LYS A 29 -11.77 -12.08 -15.06
CA LYS A 29 -13.23 -12.15 -14.93
C LYS A 29 -13.61 -12.97 -13.70
N PHE A 30 -13.00 -14.13 -13.53
CA PHE A 30 -13.19 -15.01 -12.38
C PHE A 30 -12.81 -14.33 -11.05
N TYR A 31 -11.66 -13.64 -10.98
CA TYR A 31 -11.26 -12.91 -9.77
C TYR A 31 -12.30 -11.85 -9.38
N ASN A 32 -12.74 -11.03 -10.35
CA ASN A 32 -13.70 -9.96 -10.05
C ASN A 32 -15.05 -10.53 -9.64
N PHE A 33 -15.45 -11.65 -10.23
CA PHE A 33 -16.62 -12.40 -9.80
C PHE A 33 -16.50 -12.85 -8.34
N CYS A 34 -15.43 -13.56 -7.98
CA CYS A 34 -15.21 -14.00 -6.60
C CYS A 34 -15.09 -12.83 -5.61
N LEU A 35 -14.51 -11.70 -6.05
CA LEU A 35 -14.45 -10.49 -5.24
C LEU A 35 -15.85 -9.96 -4.94
N GLN A 36 -16.74 -9.90 -5.92
CA GLN A 36 -18.13 -9.49 -5.73
C GLN A 36 -18.85 -10.43 -4.74
N GLN A 37 -18.58 -11.74 -4.81
CA GLN A 37 -19.12 -12.69 -3.84
C GLN A 37 -18.59 -12.46 -2.42
N PHE A 38 -17.30 -12.12 -2.25
CA PHE A 38 -16.77 -11.72 -0.94
C PHE A 38 -17.35 -10.40 -0.44
N GLU A 39 -17.66 -9.46 -1.33
CA GLU A 39 -18.34 -8.21 -0.96
C GLU A 39 -19.77 -8.47 -0.47
N LEU A 40 -20.54 -9.27 -1.21
CA LEU A 40 -21.87 -9.71 -0.80
C LEU A 40 -21.81 -10.45 0.54
N LEU A 41 -20.90 -11.41 0.68
CA LEU A 41 -20.71 -12.12 1.94
C LEU A 41 -20.42 -11.16 3.09
N ASP A 42 -19.53 -10.18 2.93
CA ASP A 42 -19.19 -9.24 4.01
C ASP A 42 -20.29 -8.21 4.31
N GLU A 43 -21.15 -7.92 3.35
CA GLU A 43 -22.35 -7.09 3.52
C GLU A 43 -23.42 -7.84 4.33
N TYR A 44 -23.71 -9.07 3.93
CA TYR A 44 -24.77 -9.91 4.53
C TYR A 44 -24.30 -10.83 5.65
N THR A 45 -23.04 -10.74 6.11
CA THR A 45 -22.54 -11.52 7.26
C THR A 45 -21.67 -10.70 8.21
N TYR A 46 -21.69 -11.06 9.49
CA TYR A 46 -20.75 -10.56 10.48
C TYR A 46 -19.82 -11.67 10.97
N TRP A 47 -18.66 -11.29 11.49
CA TRP A 47 -17.70 -12.23 12.06
C TRP A 47 -18.07 -12.50 13.51
N ASP A 48 -18.50 -13.73 13.82
CA ASP A 48 -18.74 -14.16 15.18
C ASP A 48 -17.41 -14.59 15.84
N LYS A 49 -17.10 -13.97 16.98
CA LYS A 49 -15.87 -14.24 17.73
C LYS A 49 -15.92 -15.58 18.48
N LEU A 50 -17.11 -16.07 18.83
CA LEU A 50 -17.31 -17.31 19.57
C LEU A 50 -17.11 -18.52 18.66
N SER A 51 -17.90 -18.62 17.59
CA SER A 51 -17.77 -19.70 16.61
C SER A 51 -16.53 -19.58 15.72
N LYS A 52 -15.91 -18.39 15.65
CA LYS A 52 -14.83 -18.07 14.69
C LYS A 52 -15.27 -18.31 13.24
N THR A 53 -16.54 -18.02 12.93
CA THR A 53 -17.12 -18.15 11.59
C THR A 53 -17.90 -16.90 11.20
N ARG A 54 -18.18 -16.74 9.89
CA ARG A 54 -19.11 -15.72 9.39
C ARG A 54 -20.54 -16.22 9.59
N VAL A 55 -21.37 -15.41 10.23
CA VAL A 55 -22.79 -15.68 10.44
C VAL A 55 -23.64 -14.62 9.71
N PRO A 56 -24.79 -14.98 9.12
CA PRO A 56 -25.64 -14.02 8.42
C PRO A 56 -26.02 -12.82 9.29
N CYS A 57 -25.80 -11.62 8.77
CA CYS A 57 -26.52 -10.43 9.19
C CYS A 57 -27.95 -10.65 8.69
N CYS A 58 -28.94 -10.68 9.56
CA CYS A 58 -30.33 -10.61 9.12
C CYS A 58 -30.68 -9.14 8.81
N PRO A 59 -31.17 -8.81 7.61
CA PRO A 59 -32.06 -7.65 7.51
C PRO A 59 -33.15 -7.83 6.45
N VAL A 60 -34.43 -7.92 6.84
CA VAL A 60 -35.52 -7.47 5.95
C VAL A 60 -36.54 -6.68 6.78
N PRO A 61 -36.96 -5.47 6.35
CA PRO A 61 -38.09 -4.75 6.94
C PRO A 61 -39.40 -5.50 6.63
N TRP A 62 -40.26 -5.66 7.63
CA TRP A 62 -41.57 -6.29 7.42
C TRP A 62 -42.50 -5.28 6.77
N SER A 63 -43.05 -5.58 5.60
CA SER A 63 -44.24 -4.89 5.09
C SER A 63 -45.47 -5.72 5.43
N LEU A 64 -46.16 -5.38 6.51
CA LEU A 64 -47.46 -5.98 6.83
C LEU A 64 -48.50 -5.43 5.84
N LYS A 65 -49.18 -6.33 5.11
CA LYS A 65 -50.42 -5.98 4.41
C LYS A 65 -51.60 -6.54 5.20
N LEU A 66 -52.60 -5.70 5.40
CA LEU A 66 -53.89 -6.12 5.92
C LEU A 66 -54.59 -6.93 4.83
N ILE A 67 -55.02 -8.14 5.16
CA ILE A 67 -55.85 -8.98 4.29
C ILE A 67 -57.11 -9.31 5.09
N GLU A 68 -58.25 -9.03 4.49
CA GLU A 68 -59.54 -9.45 5.05
C GLU A 68 -59.81 -10.89 4.60
N THR A 69 -60.01 -11.80 5.55
CA THR A 69 -60.41 -13.17 5.26
C THR A 69 -61.89 -13.35 5.57
N LEU A 70 -62.54 -14.23 4.82
CA LEU A 70 -63.98 -14.50 4.97
C LEU A 70 -64.29 -15.23 6.29
N ASP A 71 -63.35 -16.06 6.77
CA ASP A 71 -63.50 -16.81 8.01
C ASP A 71 -62.60 -16.27 9.14
N PRO A 72 -63.12 -16.19 10.39
CA PRO A 72 -62.36 -15.74 11.55
C PRO A 72 -61.34 -16.79 12.00
N ASN A 73 -60.12 -16.35 12.36
CA ASN A 73 -59.08 -17.25 12.88
C ASN A 73 -59.51 -17.88 14.22
N PRO A 74 -59.56 -19.22 14.32
CA PRO A 74 -60.08 -19.93 15.50
C PRO A 74 -59.24 -19.73 16.77
N TYR A 75 -58.02 -19.19 16.67
CA TYR A 75 -57.14 -18.93 17.81
C TYR A 75 -57.16 -17.46 18.27
N LEU A 76 -57.78 -16.54 17.51
CA LEU A 76 -57.87 -15.10 17.85
C LEU A 76 -59.24 -14.52 17.41
N PRO A 77 -60.34 -14.83 18.13
CA PRO A 77 -61.71 -14.47 17.75
C PRO A 77 -62.00 -12.96 17.76
N GLU A 78 -61.18 -12.20 18.48
CA GLU A 78 -61.38 -10.78 18.79
C GLU A 78 -61.07 -9.85 17.60
N LEU A 79 -60.40 -10.36 16.57
CA LEU A 79 -59.88 -9.59 15.43
C LEU A 79 -60.85 -9.48 14.23
N LYS A 80 -62.12 -9.89 14.37
CA LYS A 80 -63.24 -9.71 13.41
C LYS A 80 -62.81 -9.51 11.94
N ASN A 81 -62.41 -10.60 11.30
CA ASN A 81 -62.11 -10.70 9.85
C ASN A 81 -60.95 -9.84 9.31
N LYS A 82 -60.10 -9.28 10.18
CA LYS A 82 -58.92 -8.50 9.78
C LYS A 82 -57.64 -9.20 10.24
N HIS A 83 -56.86 -9.72 9.29
CA HIS A 83 -55.55 -10.32 9.57
C HIS A 83 -54.42 -9.47 8.98
N TYR A 84 -53.32 -9.37 9.72
CA TYR A 84 -52.06 -8.91 9.18
C TYR A 84 -51.22 -10.13 8.81
N VAL A 85 -50.92 -10.32 7.54
CA VAL A 85 -50.11 -11.45 7.06
C VAL A 85 -48.71 -10.93 6.70
N SER A 86 -47.69 -11.55 7.29
CA SER A 86 -46.31 -11.41 6.82
C SER A 86 -46.12 -12.24 5.54
N TYR A 87 -45.47 -11.68 4.53
CA TYR A 87 -45.12 -12.38 3.29
C TYR A 87 -44.28 -13.66 3.51
N SER A 88 -43.71 -13.86 4.70
CA SER A 88 -42.93 -15.06 5.06
C SER A 88 -43.75 -16.32 5.31
N ASN A 89 -45.08 -16.23 5.47
CA ASN A 89 -45.92 -17.40 5.80
C ASN A 89 -46.45 -18.18 4.58
N LEU A 90 -46.07 -17.79 3.35
CA LEU A 90 -46.56 -18.43 2.12
C LEU A 90 -45.62 -19.47 1.49
N ILE A 91 -44.53 -19.85 2.17
CA ILE A 91 -43.64 -20.93 1.69
C ILE A 91 -43.41 -21.91 2.83
N ALA A 92 -44.13 -23.04 2.82
CA ALA A 92 -43.80 -24.21 3.64
C ALA A 92 -42.40 -24.75 3.22
N PRO A 93 -41.55 -25.13 4.17
CA PRO A 93 -41.44 -26.55 4.46
C PRO A 93 -41.22 -26.90 5.95
N GLN A 94 -41.56 -28.16 6.22
CA GLN A 94 -41.45 -28.91 7.46
C GLN A 94 -40.02 -28.93 8.03
N ASP A 95 -39.94 -28.98 9.36
CA ASP A 95 -38.74 -29.22 10.18
C ASP A 95 -37.77 -28.04 10.39
N ILE A 96 -38.18 -27.08 11.24
CA ILE A 96 -37.23 -26.23 12.00
C ILE A 96 -37.37 -26.59 13.49
N PRO A 97 -36.26 -26.84 14.22
CA PRO A 97 -36.33 -27.09 15.66
C PRO A 97 -36.74 -25.79 16.37
N VAL A 98 -37.91 -25.82 17.01
CA VAL A 98 -38.38 -24.74 17.86
C VAL A 98 -37.50 -24.68 19.11
N ILE A 99 -36.61 -23.69 19.20
CA ILE A 99 -35.98 -23.34 20.48
C ILE A 99 -37.05 -22.62 21.31
N ARG A 100 -37.62 -23.33 22.28
CA ARG A 100 -38.51 -22.76 23.28
C ARG A 100 -37.67 -21.94 24.28
N ASN A 101 -38.10 -20.71 24.54
CA ASN A 101 -37.60 -19.75 25.54
C ASN A 101 -36.41 -18.86 25.12
N ALA A 102 -36.70 -17.69 24.57
CA ALA A 102 -35.81 -16.51 24.58
C ALA A 102 -36.58 -15.31 25.17
N PRO A 103 -36.59 -15.11 26.51
CA PRO A 103 -37.51 -14.18 27.17
C PRO A 103 -37.22 -12.67 27.02
N GLU A 104 -36.17 -12.23 26.31
CA GLU A 104 -35.67 -10.84 26.45
C GLU A 104 -35.21 -10.17 25.14
N ALA A 105 -35.95 -10.27 24.03
CA ALA A 105 -35.58 -9.51 22.83
C ALA A 105 -35.81 -7.99 23.04
N ARG A 106 -34.75 -7.18 22.98
CA ARG A 106 -34.82 -5.71 23.10
C ARG A 106 -34.88 -5.04 21.73
N GLN A 107 -35.80 -4.08 21.56
CA GLN A 107 -35.99 -3.34 20.31
C GLN A 107 -35.04 -2.14 20.20
N TYR A 108 -34.41 -1.96 19.03
CA TYR A 108 -33.51 -0.83 18.77
C TYR A 108 -33.86 -0.13 17.45
N THR A 109 -34.05 1.20 17.50
CA THR A 109 -34.31 2.03 16.32
C THR A 109 -32.99 2.44 15.64
N LEU A 110 -32.99 2.41 14.30
CA LEU A 110 -31.88 2.92 13.49
C LEU A 110 -31.82 4.45 13.53
N LYS A 111 -30.65 5.00 13.83
CA LYS A 111 -30.37 6.44 13.63
C LYS A 111 -30.21 6.75 12.14
N LYS A 112 -30.42 8.02 11.76
CA LYS A 112 -30.26 8.48 10.37
C LYS A 112 -28.84 8.19 9.86
N GLY A 113 -28.73 7.34 8.83
CA GLY A 113 -27.45 6.89 8.25
C GLY A 113 -26.78 5.71 8.97
N GLU A 114 -27.40 5.15 10.01
CA GLU A 114 -26.95 3.93 10.70
C GLU A 114 -27.37 2.69 9.91
N THR A 115 -26.50 1.67 9.85
CA THR A 115 -26.85 0.36 9.27
C THR A 115 -27.24 -0.63 10.37
N ALA A 116 -27.97 -1.71 10.04
CA ALA A 116 -28.26 -2.78 11.00
C ALA A 116 -26.97 -3.32 11.67
N LYS A 117 -25.89 -3.41 10.90
CA LYS A 117 -24.55 -3.82 11.36
C LYS A 117 -23.96 -2.90 12.44
N ASP A 118 -24.34 -1.63 12.47
CA ASP A 118 -23.87 -0.67 13.48
C ASP A 118 -24.67 -0.79 14.79
N VAL A 119 -25.95 -1.18 14.71
CA VAL A 119 -26.77 -1.56 15.87
C VAL A 119 -26.22 -2.83 16.52
N PHE A 120 -25.92 -3.87 15.73
CA PHE A 120 -25.34 -5.13 16.24
C PHE A 120 -24.01 -4.93 16.98
N LYS A 121 -23.20 -3.93 16.60
CA LYS A 121 -21.91 -3.65 17.25
C LYS A 121 -22.04 -2.94 18.60
N ARG A 122 -23.14 -2.23 18.86
CA ARG A 122 -23.32 -1.42 20.07
C ARG A 122 -24.20 -2.08 21.14
N VAL A 123 -24.79 -3.24 20.84
CA VAL A 123 -25.65 -3.97 21.78
C VAL A 123 -24.84 -5.08 22.47
N LYS A 124 -25.11 -5.25 23.78
CA LYS A 124 -24.37 -6.16 24.66
C LYS A 124 -24.68 -7.64 24.37
N ASN A 125 -25.91 -7.95 23.94
CA ASN A 125 -26.41 -9.29 23.60
C ASN A 125 -27.07 -9.27 22.20
N PRO A 126 -26.33 -9.47 21.11
CA PRO A 126 -26.85 -9.38 19.74
C PRO A 126 -27.86 -10.47 19.38
N ASP A 127 -27.90 -11.56 20.14
CA ASP A 127 -28.75 -12.73 19.91
C ASP A 127 -30.20 -12.51 20.36
N GLN A 128 -30.48 -11.34 20.96
CA GLN A 128 -31.74 -10.97 21.58
C GLN A 128 -32.21 -9.57 21.10
N ILE A 129 -32.12 -9.27 19.80
CA ILE A 129 -32.50 -7.95 19.27
C ILE A 129 -33.47 -8.01 18.09
N VAL A 130 -34.33 -6.99 18.02
CA VAL A 130 -35.18 -6.67 16.87
C VAL A 130 -34.88 -5.24 16.43
N VAL A 131 -34.59 -5.02 15.15
CA VAL A 131 -34.21 -3.70 14.60
C VAL A 131 -35.34 -3.17 13.71
N THR A 132 -35.84 -1.97 14.00
CA THR A 132 -36.96 -1.36 13.25
C THR A 132 -36.59 0.01 12.68
N THR A 133 -37.21 0.38 11.56
CA THR A 133 -37.09 1.71 10.94
C THR A 133 -38.19 2.69 11.37
N ALA A 134 -39.29 2.19 11.96
CA ALA A 134 -40.41 2.99 12.44
C ALA A 134 -40.29 3.32 13.95
N LYS A 135 -40.77 4.50 14.36
CA LYS A 135 -40.96 4.85 15.78
C LYS A 135 -42.05 3.95 16.39
N PRO A 136 -41.92 3.55 17.67
CA PRO A 136 -42.82 2.59 18.32
C PRO A 136 -44.30 2.91 18.10
N GLU A 137 -44.65 4.18 18.30
CA GLU A 137 -46.00 4.76 18.25
C GLU A 137 -46.70 4.62 16.88
N SER A 138 -45.95 4.40 15.79
CA SER A 138 -46.48 4.35 14.41
C SER A 138 -46.69 2.93 13.87
N SER A 139 -46.34 1.90 14.65
CA SER A 139 -46.27 0.51 14.18
C SER A 139 -47.32 -0.43 14.78
N GLY A 140 -48.08 0.01 15.80
CA GLY A 140 -49.11 -0.80 16.46
C GLY A 140 -48.57 -2.01 17.24
N LEU A 141 -47.25 -2.13 17.38
CA LEU A 141 -46.55 -3.22 18.09
C LEU A 141 -46.58 -3.05 19.62
N ASP A 142 -46.87 -1.84 20.07
CA ASP A 142 -47.08 -1.40 21.45
C ASP A 142 -48.30 -2.05 22.13
N LYS A 143 -49.16 -2.74 21.37
CA LYS A 143 -50.34 -3.48 21.87
C LYS A 143 -50.12 -4.99 22.01
N TRP A 144 -48.94 -5.52 21.71
CA TRP A 144 -48.67 -6.95 21.86
C TRP A 144 -48.47 -7.32 23.34
N PRO A 145 -49.06 -8.42 23.86
CA PRO A 145 -48.84 -8.84 25.24
C PRO A 145 -47.36 -9.09 25.52
N ARG A 146 -46.83 -8.51 26.61
CA ARG A 146 -45.48 -8.80 27.09
C ARG A 146 -45.39 -10.28 27.45
N GLY A 147 -44.69 -11.05 26.62
CA GLY A 147 -44.50 -12.50 26.79
C GLY A 147 -44.68 -13.32 25.51
N TRP A 148 -45.26 -12.74 24.45
CA TRP A 148 -45.50 -13.43 23.18
C TRP A 148 -44.76 -12.78 22.03
N LEU A 149 -43.48 -13.13 21.89
CA LEU A 149 -42.73 -12.97 20.65
C LEU A 149 -42.69 -14.33 19.97
N GLY A 150 -43.54 -14.50 18.96
CA GLY A 150 -43.50 -15.66 18.09
C GLY A 150 -42.10 -15.82 17.47
N GLY A 151 -41.57 -17.04 17.57
CA GLY A 151 -40.48 -17.60 16.78
C GLY A 151 -39.30 -16.69 16.43
N VAL A 152 -38.14 -16.95 17.04
CA VAL A 152 -36.84 -16.65 16.39
C VAL A 152 -36.71 -17.52 15.15
N GLY A 153 -37.31 -17.06 14.04
CA GLY A 153 -37.06 -17.57 12.71
C GLY A 153 -35.94 -16.77 12.07
N TYR A 154 -34.86 -17.44 11.67
CA TYR A 154 -33.97 -16.88 10.67
C TYR A 154 -34.77 -16.79 9.37
N SER A 155 -35.23 -15.60 8.99
CA SER A 155 -35.64 -15.40 7.62
C SER A 155 -34.38 -15.54 6.76
N GLN A 156 -34.33 -16.61 5.97
CA GLN A 156 -33.56 -16.55 4.74
C GLN A 156 -34.06 -15.30 4.00
N PRO A 157 -33.15 -14.45 3.46
CA PRO A 157 -33.58 -13.38 2.58
C PRO A 157 -34.53 -13.97 1.52
N PRO A 158 -35.64 -13.30 1.16
CA PRO A 158 -36.49 -13.77 0.09
C PRO A 158 -35.60 -14.10 -1.11
N LYS A 159 -35.85 -15.25 -1.76
CA LYS A 159 -35.06 -15.74 -2.92
C LYS A 159 -34.83 -14.69 -4.01
N GLN A 160 -35.56 -13.58 -4.01
CA GLN A 160 -35.42 -12.45 -4.93
C GLN A 160 -34.20 -11.54 -4.64
N ASP A 161 -33.82 -11.31 -3.38
CA ASP A 161 -32.77 -10.31 -3.05
C ASP A 161 -31.40 -10.93 -2.75
N TYR A 162 -31.36 -12.16 -2.24
CA TYR A 162 -30.13 -12.93 -2.13
C TYR A 162 -30.03 -13.85 -3.33
N GLN A 163 -29.22 -13.47 -4.32
CA GLN A 163 -28.76 -14.44 -5.30
C GLN A 163 -27.86 -15.43 -4.57
N PRO A 164 -28.28 -16.71 -4.39
CA PRO A 164 -27.43 -17.71 -3.79
C PRO A 164 -26.14 -17.71 -4.60
N SER A 165 -24.99 -17.67 -3.91
CA SER A 165 -23.68 -17.61 -4.54
C SER A 165 -23.65 -18.44 -5.81
N LEU A 166 -23.34 -17.84 -6.97
CA LEU A 166 -23.40 -18.53 -8.26
C LEU A 166 -22.48 -19.77 -8.30
N ILE A 167 -21.62 -19.97 -7.30
CA ILE A 167 -20.87 -21.21 -7.08
C ILE A 167 -21.48 -21.96 -5.89
N LYS A 168 -21.99 -23.18 -6.12
CA LYS A 168 -22.44 -24.11 -5.07
C LYS A 168 -21.30 -24.35 -4.07
N ASN A 169 -21.58 -24.28 -2.77
CA ASN A 169 -20.60 -24.43 -1.67
C ASN A 169 -19.56 -23.31 -1.57
N PHE A 170 -19.97 -22.04 -1.74
CA PHE A 170 -19.08 -20.93 -1.42
C PHE A 170 -18.68 -20.99 0.07
N PRO A 171 -17.39 -21.02 0.40
CA PRO A 171 -16.97 -21.27 1.77
C PRO A 171 -17.41 -20.12 2.69
N ASN A 172 -17.99 -20.45 3.85
CA ASN A 172 -18.28 -19.52 4.95
C ASN A 172 -17.01 -18.95 5.62
N SER A 173 -15.85 -19.30 5.07
CA SER A 173 -14.51 -19.05 5.60
C SER A 173 -13.65 -18.39 4.54
N GLU A 174 -13.03 -17.28 4.89
CA GLU A 174 -12.13 -16.50 4.03
C GLU A 174 -10.73 -17.15 3.91
N LYS A 175 -10.53 -18.34 4.47
CA LYS A 175 -9.24 -19.03 4.46
C LYS A 175 -8.94 -19.57 3.07
N THR A 176 -7.67 -19.47 2.68
CA THR A 176 -7.15 -19.97 1.40
C THR A 176 -7.37 -21.47 1.17
N LYS A 177 -7.48 -22.27 2.24
CA LYS A 177 -7.76 -23.72 2.15
C LYS A 177 -9.19 -24.00 1.66
N ASP A 178 -10.16 -23.20 2.10
CA ASP A 178 -11.59 -23.45 1.82
C ASP A 178 -11.99 -22.88 0.46
N ALA A 179 -11.29 -21.83 0.01
CA ALA A 179 -11.39 -21.29 -1.34
C ALA A 179 -10.95 -22.29 -2.43
N GLY A 180 -10.23 -23.35 -2.08
CA GLY A 180 -9.81 -24.42 -3.01
C GLY A 180 -10.98 -25.16 -3.66
N ILE A 181 -12.16 -25.15 -3.04
CA ILE A 181 -13.40 -25.75 -3.58
C ILE A 181 -13.86 -24.95 -4.81
N LEU A 182 -13.79 -23.62 -4.76
CA LEU A 182 -14.28 -22.71 -5.81
C LEU A 182 -13.55 -22.84 -7.15
N VAL A 183 -12.40 -23.52 -7.17
CA VAL A 183 -11.53 -23.68 -8.35
C VAL A 183 -11.46 -25.12 -8.86
N LYS A 184 -12.22 -26.04 -8.24
CA LYS A 184 -12.40 -27.41 -8.72
C LYS A 184 -13.24 -27.41 -10.00
N LYS A 185 -12.96 -28.37 -10.89
CA LYS A 185 -13.62 -28.46 -12.20
C LYS A 185 -15.12 -28.70 -12.00
N GLU A 186 -15.48 -29.64 -11.14
CA GLU A 186 -16.86 -30.04 -10.85
C GLU A 186 -17.65 -28.88 -10.25
N THR A 187 -17.02 -28.10 -9.37
CA THR A 187 -17.64 -26.93 -8.75
C THR A 187 -17.88 -25.80 -9.75
N LEU A 188 -16.94 -25.57 -10.68
CA LEU A 188 -17.09 -24.57 -11.73
C LEU A 188 -18.13 -25.00 -12.77
N GLU A 189 -18.19 -26.28 -13.14
CA GLU A 189 -19.19 -26.84 -14.07
C GLU A 189 -20.61 -26.74 -13.51
N ASN A 190 -20.79 -26.89 -12.21
CA ASN A 190 -22.08 -26.75 -11.55
C ASN A 190 -22.38 -25.32 -11.06
N SER A 191 -21.60 -24.34 -11.49
CA SER A 191 -21.81 -22.93 -11.15
C SER A 191 -22.67 -22.20 -12.19
N ASN A 192 -23.40 -21.19 -11.75
CA ASN A 192 -24.15 -20.22 -12.54
C ASN A 192 -23.23 -19.11 -13.13
N LEU A 193 -21.97 -19.43 -13.42
CA LEU A 193 -21.09 -18.51 -14.16
C LEU A 193 -21.58 -18.36 -15.60
N PRO A 194 -21.52 -17.15 -16.20
CA PRO A 194 -21.81 -16.97 -17.62
C PRO A 194 -20.98 -17.93 -18.48
N ASP A 195 -21.60 -18.57 -19.47
CA ASP A 195 -20.98 -19.65 -20.26
C ASP A 195 -19.68 -19.23 -20.94
N GLU A 196 -19.60 -17.98 -21.42
CA GLU A 196 -18.39 -17.39 -21.99
C GLU A 196 -17.22 -17.44 -21.00
N ILE A 197 -17.45 -17.06 -19.74
CA ILE A 197 -16.44 -17.04 -18.68
C ILE A 197 -16.11 -18.47 -18.25
N LYS A 198 -17.15 -19.31 -18.13
CA LYS A 198 -17.06 -20.71 -17.72
C LYS A 198 -16.16 -21.52 -18.67
N LYS A 199 -16.34 -21.36 -19.98
CA LYS A 199 -15.49 -21.99 -21.00
C LYS A 199 -14.02 -21.58 -20.87
N VAL A 200 -13.75 -20.29 -20.69
CA VAL A 200 -12.38 -19.77 -20.57
C VAL A 200 -11.72 -20.21 -19.26
N ILE A 201 -12.44 -20.19 -18.12
CA ILE A 201 -11.86 -20.57 -16.82
C ILE A 201 -11.65 -22.08 -16.70
N LEU A 202 -12.49 -22.90 -17.33
CA LEU A 202 -12.31 -24.36 -17.34
C LEU A 202 -11.08 -24.80 -18.15
N ASP A 203 -10.71 -24.05 -19.18
CA ASP A 203 -9.46 -24.21 -19.94
C ASP A 203 -8.19 -23.87 -19.12
N VAL A 204 -8.33 -23.08 -18.05
CA VAL A 204 -7.20 -22.75 -17.17
C VAL A 204 -6.93 -23.90 -16.19
N PRO A 205 -5.69 -24.43 -16.11
CA PRO A 205 -5.35 -25.51 -15.18
C PRO A 205 -5.61 -25.13 -13.73
N TYR A 206 -5.98 -26.13 -12.92
CA TYR A 206 -6.37 -25.98 -11.52
C TYR A 206 -5.40 -25.14 -10.68
N LYS A 207 -4.08 -25.35 -10.87
CA LYS A 207 -3.04 -24.61 -10.14
C LYS A 207 -3.02 -23.12 -10.46
N PHE A 208 -3.27 -22.72 -11.71
CA PHE A 208 -3.34 -21.30 -12.07
C PHE A 208 -4.61 -20.61 -11.53
N ARG A 209 -5.74 -21.34 -11.49
CA ARG A 209 -6.98 -20.88 -10.87
C ARG A 209 -6.80 -20.66 -9.36
N SER A 210 -6.27 -21.68 -8.67
CA SER A 210 -6.00 -21.62 -7.23
C SER A 210 -5.00 -20.53 -6.86
N GLY A 211 -3.96 -20.29 -7.67
CA GLY A 211 -3.01 -19.20 -7.46
C GLY A 211 -3.65 -17.82 -7.51
N THR A 212 -4.57 -17.61 -8.45
CA THR A 212 -5.30 -16.35 -8.60
C THR A 212 -6.25 -16.13 -7.43
N LEU A 213 -6.97 -17.16 -7.01
CA LEU A 213 -7.90 -17.08 -5.89
C LEU A 213 -7.17 -16.91 -4.54
N ALA A 214 -6.05 -17.58 -4.33
CA ALA A 214 -5.23 -17.40 -3.13
C ALA A 214 -4.75 -15.94 -2.97
N MET A 215 -4.42 -15.28 -4.09
CA MET A 215 -4.08 -13.86 -4.11
C MET A 215 -5.28 -12.98 -3.71
N LEU A 216 -6.49 -13.30 -4.18
CA LEU A 216 -7.72 -12.61 -3.75
C LEU A 216 -7.95 -12.77 -2.25
N CYS A 217 -7.97 -14.00 -1.74
CA CYS A 217 -8.20 -14.30 -0.32
C CYS A 217 -7.20 -13.55 0.57
N THR A 218 -5.91 -13.59 0.24
CA THR A 218 -4.87 -12.88 0.99
C THR A 218 -5.12 -11.36 0.98
N SER A 219 -5.46 -10.80 -0.20
CA SER A 219 -5.71 -9.36 -0.33
C SER A 219 -6.97 -8.92 0.44
N TRP A 220 -8.00 -9.77 0.46
CA TRP A 220 -9.25 -9.55 1.17
C TRP A 220 -9.05 -9.57 2.69
N GLN A 221 -8.33 -10.56 3.21
CA GLN A 221 -8.00 -10.65 4.63
C GLN A 221 -7.22 -9.42 5.12
N GLU A 222 -6.25 -8.94 4.34
CA GLU A 222 -5.48 -7.74 4.68
C GLU A 222 -6.33 -6.46 4.62
N TYR A 223 -7.31 -6.39 3.72
CA TYR A 223 -8.31 -5.32 3.68
C TYR A 223 -9.16 -5.32 4.95
N LEU A 224 -9.67 -6.47 5.38
CA LEU A 224 -10.48 -6.59 6.59
C LEU A 224 -9.71 -6.23 7.86
N LYS A 225 -8.46 -6.67 7.99
CA LYS A 225 -7.57 -6.26 9.09
C LYS A 225 -7.37 -4.75 9.13
N SER A 226 -7.31 -4.09 7.98
CA SER A 226 -7.16 -2.63 7.92
C SER A 226 -8.44 -1.87 8.30
N ARG A 227 -9.60 -2.52 8.23
CA ARG A 227 -10.89 -1.96 8.62
C ARG A 227 -11.19 -2.16 10.11
N SER A 228 -10.70 -3.25 10.71
CA SER A 228 -10.97 -3.59 12.11
C SER A 228 -10.16 -2.71 13.06
N GLY A 229 -10.85 -1.95 13.92
CA GLY A 229 -10.24 -1.24 15.05
C GLY A 229 -9.31 -0.06 14.71
N GLN A 230 -9.39 0.49 13.50
CA GLN A 230 -8.55 1.63 13.08
C GLN A 230 -9.42 2.83 12.67
N LYS A 231 -9.01 4.04 13.11
CA LYS A 231 -9.69 5.31 12.81
C LYS A 231 -9.68 5.64 11.31
N ASP A 232 -8.61 5.22 10.62
CA ASP A 232 -8.41 5.40 9.17
C ASP A 232 -8.19 4.06 8.48
N LEU A 233 -8.82 3.88 7.31
CA LEU A 233 -8.63 2.70 6.48
C LEU A 233 -7.23 2.71 5.84
N LYS A 234 -6.31 1.88 6.34
CA LYS A 234 -4.94 1.80 5.80
C LYS A 234 -4.85 1.17 4.41
N ARG A 235 -5.81 0.32 4.02
CA ARG A 235 -5.83 -0.36 2.72
C ARG A 235 -7.21 -0.29 2.08
N GLY A 236 -7.25 0.14 0.82
CA GLY A 236 -8.49 0.10 0.04
C GLY A 236 -8.91 -1.33 -0.32
N LYS A 237 -10.17 -1.49 -0.73
CA LYS A 237 -10.73 -2.74 -1.25
C LYS A 237 -9.83 -3.35 -2.34
N PRO A 238 -9.60 -4.68 -2.34
CA PRO A 238 -8.81 -5.32 -3.38
C PRO A 238 -9.50 -5.21 -4.73
N LYS A 239 -8.72 -5.11 -5.80
CA LYS A 239 -9.21 -5.03 -7.18
C LYS A 239 -8.30 -5.86 -8.07
N TYR A 240 -8.85 -6.58 -9.04
CA TYR A 240 -7.99 -7.18 -10.06
C TYR A 240 -7.37 -6.10 -10.92
N LYS A 241 -6.27 -6.46 -11.57
CA LYS A 241 -5.57 -5.59 -12.50
C LYS A 241 -6.48 -5.13 -13.64
N ARG A 242 -6.51 -3.82 -13.88
CA ARG A 242 -7.25 -3.14 -14.96
C ARG A 242 -6.42 -3.10 -16.24
N TYR A 243 -7.03 -2.71 -17.35
CA TYR A 243 -6.32 -2.51 -18.64
C TYR A 243 -5.18 -1.46 -18.55
N ARG A 244 -5.28 -0.57 -17.55
CA ARG A 244 -4.32 0.49 -17.23
C ARG A 244 -3.08 -0.08 -16.53
N ASP A 245 -3.21 -1.25 -15.91
CA ASP A 245 -2.12 -1.85 -15.17
C ASP A 245 -1.05 -2.34 -16.13
N ARG A 246 0.19 -2.03 -15.76
CA ARG A 246 1.35 -2.17 -16.65
C ARG A 246 1.86 -3.61 -16.69
N ILE A 247 1.28 -4.53 -15.92
CA ILE A 247 1.82 -5.87 -15.71
C ILE A 247 0.69 -6.88 -15.60
N GLU A 248 0.58 -7.80 -16.55
CA GLU A 248 -0.28 -8.97 -16.42
C GLU A 248 0.50 -10.10 -15.76
N THR A 249 -0.17 -10.92 -14.97
CA THR A 249 0.50 -12.02 -14.26
C THR A 249 -0.48 -13.15 -14.01
N ILE A 250 -0.06 -14.36 -14.33
CA ILE A 250 -0.68 -15.60 -13.86
C ILE A 250 0.25 -16.26 -12.85
N ILE A 251 -0.34 -16.88 -11.83
CA ILE A 251 0.39 -17.39 -10.66
C ILE A 251 0.11 -18.88 -10.54
N HIS A 252 1.18 -19.65 -10.40
CA HIS A 252 1.13 -21.07 -10.11
C HIS A 252 1.70 -21.31 -8.69
N PRO A 253 0.86 -21.58 -7.68
CA PRO A 253 1.29 -21.84 -6.33
C PRO A 253 1.84 -23.25 -6.21
N ASN A 254 2.83 -23.41 -5.34
CA ASN A 254 3.48 -24.68 -4.99
C ASN A 254 3.93 -25.54 -6.19
N PRO A 255 4.65 -24.99 -7.20
CA PRO A 255 5.22 -25.83 -8.23
C PRO A 255 6.49 -26.48 -7.68
N ASN A 256 6.57 -27.82 -7.67
CA ASN A 256 7.81 -28.56 -7.41
C ASN A 256 8.82 -28.42 -8.58
N ALA A 257 9.04 -27.20 -9.06
CA ALA A 257 10.08 -26.91 -10.02
C ALA A 257 11.42 -27.04 -9.29
N GLY A 258 12.13 -28.14 -9.53
CA GLY A 258 13.40 -28.45 -8.86
C GLY A 258 13.53 -29.90 -8.43
N SER A 259 12.44 -30.66 -8.35
CA SER A 259 12.51 -32.13 -8.24
C SER A 259 12.44 -32.78 -9.62
N SER A 260 13.20 -33.87 -9.81
CA SER A 260 13.11 -34.72 -11.00
C SER A 260 11.78 -35.47 -11.09
N LYS A 261 11.12 -35.71 -9.94
CA LYS A 261 9.80 -36.33 -9.83
C LYS A 261 8.73 -35.28 -9.46
N PRO A 262 7.77 -34.95 -10.34
CA PRO A 262 6.70 -34.01 -10.03
C PRO A 262 5.67 -34.64 -9.07
N ALA A 263 5.14 -33.87 -8.12
CA ALA A 263 4.08 -34.35 -7.22
C ALA A 263 2.70 -34.47 -7.91
N SER A 264 2.56 -33.93 -9.12
CA SER A 264 1.34 -34.01 -9.93
C SER A 264 1.67 -33.72 -11.40
N LYS A 265 0.87 -34.22 -12.35
CA LYS A 265 0.97 -33.87 -13.78
C LYS A 265 0.95 -32.35 -14.03
N ASP A 266 0.25 -31.60 -13.17
CA ASP A 266 0.13 -30.15 -13.23
C ASP A 266 1.25 -29.38 -12.50
N ALA A 267 2.36 -30.02 -12.12
CA ALA A 267 3.47 -29.31 -11.48
C ALA A 267 4.45 -28.76 -12.52
N CYS A 268 4.93 -27.53 -12.33
CA CYS A 268 6.08 -27.05 -13.11
C CYS A 268 7.33 -27.84 -12.69
N ARG A 269 8.20 -28.20 -13.63
CA ARG A 269 9.47 -28.91 -13.37
C ARG A 269 10.63 -28.30 -14.14
N LEU A 270 11.85 -28.51 -13.65
CA LEU A 270 13.07 -28.13 -14.35
C LEU A 270 13.63 -29.35 -15.07
N GLU A 271 13.86 -29.21 -16.38
CA GLU A 271 14.51 -30.23 -17.21
C GLU A 271 15.91 -29.73 -17.59
N GLY A 272 16.94 -30.42 -17.12
CA GLY A 272 18.32 -30.00 -17.30
C GLY A 272 18.61 -28.62 -16.69
N ASP A 273 19.50 -27.87 -17.36
CA ASP A 273 20.08 -26.65 -16.78
C ASP A 273 19.24 -25.39 -17.02
N ASN A 274 18.55 -25.30 -18.16
CA ASN A 274 17.98 -24.05 -18.63
C ASN A 274 16.53 -24.18 -19.14
N ILE A 275 15.84 -25.29 -18.87
CA ILE A 275 14.47 -25.49 -19.34
C ILE A 275 13.52 -25.59 -18.15
N LEU A 276 12.49 -24.74 -18.16
CA LEU A 276 11.34 -24.86 -17.27
C LEU A 276 10.16 -25.41 -18.06
N VAL A 277 9.65 -26.55 -17.63
CA VAL A 277 8.43 -27.13 -18.17
C VAL A 277 7.25 -26.57 -17.37
N LEU A 278 6.38 -25.84 -18.07
CA LEU A 278 5.16 -25.29 -17.53
C LEU A 278 3.96 -26.13 -18.02
N PRO A 279 3.01 -26.49 -17.13
CA PRO A 279 1.77 -27.15 -17.55
C PRO A 279 1.05 -26.36 -18.64
N SER A 280 0.65 -27.07 -19.70
CA SER A 280 0.00 -26.58 -20.95
C SER A 280 0.75 -25.55 -21.79
N PHE A 281 1.76 -24.86 -21.24
CA PHE A 281 2.65 -23.95 -21.98
C PHE A 281 3.88 -24.65 -22.58
N GLY A 282 4.18 -25.88 -22.13
CA GLY A 282 5.29 -26.68 -22.64
C GLY A 282 6.66 -26.28 -22.09
N LYS A 283 7.71 -26.57 -22.86
CA LYS A 283 9.11 -26.32 -22.48
C LYS A 283 9.49 -24.87 -22.76
N VAL A 284 9.94 -24.16 -21.74
CA VAL A 284 10.40 -22.76 -21.85
C VAL A 284 11.90 -22.68 -21.55
N LYS A 285 12.69 -22.25 -22.53
CA LYS A 285 14.12 -21.99 -22.35
C LYS A 285 14.34 -20.69 -21.58
N ILE A 286 15.04 -20.78 -20.45
CA ILE A 286 15.36 -19.67 -19.55
C ILE A 286 16.88 -19.47 -19.53
N LYS A 287 17.36 -18.36 -20.08
CA LYS A 287 18.81 -18.06 -20.13
C LYS A 287 19.34 -17.71 -18.73
N GLY A 288 20.41 -18.40 -18.31
CA GLY A 288 21.11 -18.13 -17.05
C GLY A 288 20.38 -18.64 -15.81
N LEU A 289 19.48 -19.61 -15.99
CA LEU A 289 18.77 -20.27 -14.90
C LEU A 289 19.76 -21.10 -14.09
N ASP A 290 20.51 -21.96 -14.76
CA ASP A 290 21.67 -22.71 -14.28
C ASP A 290 22.64 -21.91 -13.39
N LYS A 291 22.96 -20.67 -13.77
CA LYS A 291 23.95 -19.86 -13.06
C LYS A 291 23.38 -19.14 -11.84
N ARG A 292 22.08 -18.82 -11.86
CA ARG A 292 21.46 -17.94 -10.86
C ARG A 292 20.52 -18.66 -9.90
N PHE A 293 20.02 -19.85 -10.29
CA PHE A 293 19.01 -20.61 -9.59
C PHE A 293 19.55 -21.99 -9.18
N ARG A 294 20.58 -21.95 -8.33
CA ARG A 294 21.25 -23.10 -7.71
C ARG A 294 21.57 -22.79 -6.26
N ASP A 295 21.51 -23.80 -5.42
CA ASP A 295 22.01 -23.75 -4.05
C ASP A 295 23.56 -23.83 -4.04
N ASN A 296 24.16 -23.66 -2.86
CA ASN A 296 25.63 -23.66 -2.72
C ASN A 296 26.28 -24.97 -3.18
N ASP A 297 25.60 -26.09 -2.98
CA ASP A 297 25.99 -27.44 -3.38
C ASP A 297 25.74 -27.72 -4.88
N GLY A 298 25.21 -26.74 -5.62
CA GLY A 298 24.84 -26.91 -7.02
C GLY A 298 23.48 -27.59 -7.23
N SER A 299 22.74 -27.91 -6.16
CA SER A 299 21.40 -28.48 -6.27
C SER A 299 20.36 -27.44 -6.71
N ILE A 300 19.20 -27.91 -7.17
CA ILE A 300 18.13 -27.03 -7.64
C ILE A 300 17.24 -26.65 -6.45
N PRO A 301 17.10 -25.34 -6.13
CA PRO A 301 16.30 -24.95 -4.97
C PRO A 301 14.82 -25.28 -5.16
N ARG A 302 14.15 -25.66 -4.07
CA ARG A 302 12.73 -25.96 -4.09
C ARG A 302 11.92 -24.71 -4.41
N VAL A 303 11.29 -24.68 -5.58
CA VAL A 303 10.38 -23.59 -5.96
C VAL A 303 9.07 -23.70 -5.16
N LYS A 304 8.60 -22.56 -4.67
CA LYS A 304 7.33 -22.37 -3.96
C LYS A 304 6.26 -21.72 -4.83
N VAL A 305 6.65 -20.82 -5.74
CA VAL A 305 5.70 -20.12 -6.62
C VAL A 305 6.37 -19.84 -7.96
N VAL A 306 5.66 -20.11 -9.05
CA VAL A 306 6.02 -19.65 -10.40
C VAL A 306 5.02 -18.57 -10.80
N LYS A 307 5.50 -17.46 -11.36
CA LYS A 307 4.65 -16.46 -12.00
C LYS A 307 5.12 -16.22 -13.41
N VAL A 308 4.20 -16.25 -14.37
CA VAL A 308 4.45 -15.78 -15.74
C VAL A 308 3.95 -14.34 -15.81
N LEU A 309 4.82 -13.42 -16.21
CA LEU A 309 4.52 -11.99 -16.25
C LEU A 309 4.67 -11.44 -17.67
N LYS A 310 3.69 -10.66 -18.09
CA LYS A 310 3.78 -9.81 -19.28
C LYS A 310 3.97 -8.38 -18.82
N ARG A 311 5.11 -7.79 -19.17
CA ARG A 311 5.48 -6.41 -18.85
C ARG A 311 5.67 -5.59 -20.14
N PRO A 312 5.75 -4.26 -20.07
CA PRO A 312 5.95 -3.42 -21.25
C PRO A 312 7.26 -3.75 -21.97
N SER A 313 8.30 -4.17 -21.24
CA SER A 313 9.60 -4.59 -21.78
C SER A 313 9.66 -6.05 -22.25
N GLY A 314 8.56 -6.81 -22.18
CA GLY A 314 8.49 -8.20 -22.64
C GLY A 314 8.03 -9.18 -21.57
N TRP A 315 8.38 -10.45 -21.77
CA TRP A 315 7.90 -11.57 -20.98
C TRP A 315 8.92 -12.02 -19.94
N TYR A 316 8.43 -12.41 -18.78
CA TYR A 316 9.26 -12.81 -17.64
C TYR A 316 8.66 -14.02 -16.94
N ILE A 317 9.53 -14.87 -16.41
CA ILE A 317 9.19 -15.89 -15.42
C ILE A 317 9.82 -15.49 -14.10
N GLN A 318 9.01 -15.49 -13.05
CA GLN A 318 9.45 -15.25 -11.70
C GLN A 318 9.33 -16.53 -10.87
N LEU A 319 10.44 -16.95 -10.29
CA LEU A 319 10.53 -18.13 -9.43
C LEU A 319 10.76 -17.67 -8.00
N THR A 320 9.85 -17.99 -7.10
CA THR A 320 10.05 -17.86 -5.65
C THR A 320 10.48 -19.21 -5.12
N ALA A 321 11.63 -19.30 -4.46
CA ALA A 321 12.17 -20.56 -3.97
C ALA A 321 12.82 -20.43 -2.59
N ASP A 322 12.88 -21.54 -1.87
CA ASP A 322 13.71 -21.65 -0.67
C ASP A 322 15.14 -21.93 -1.10
N ILE A 323 16.03 -20.98 -0.82
CA ILE A 323 17.42 -21.09 -1.19
C ILE A 323 18.28 -21.38 0.02
N ASN A 324 19.15 -22.38 -0.12
CA ASN A 324 20.23 -22.71 0.77
C ASN A 324 21.56 -22.16 0.24
N ARG A 325 21.72 -20.85 0.36
CA ARG A 325 22.93 -20.13 -0.08
C ARG A 325 23.47 -19.30 1.07
N SER A 326 24.65 -19.67 1.57
CA SER A 326 25.43 -18.82 2.46
C SER A 326 26.00 -17.64 1.67
N ASN A 327 25.60 -16.41 2.01
CA ASN A 327 26.22 -15.25 1.39
C ASN A 327 27.66 -15.10 1.91
N LYS A 328 28.65 -14.92 1.02
CA LYS A 328 30.03 -14.64 1.44
C LYS A 328 30.11 -13.25 2.10
N LEU A 329 30.02 -13.21 3.42
CA LEU A 329 30.29 -12.01 4.21
C LEU A 329 31.80 -11.75 4.25
N PHE A 330 32.20 -10.50 4.47
CA PHE A 330 33.61 -10.21 4.76
C PHE A 330 33.99 -10.87 6.10
N LYS A 331 35.18 -11.48 6.18
CA LYS A 331 35.65 -12.19 7.38
C LYS A 331 35.63 -11.30 8.63
N LYS A 332 35.91 -10.00 8.47
CA LYS A 332 35.75 -8.97 9.49
C LYS A 332 35.03 -7.77 8.86
N PRO A 333 33.73 -7.55 9.14
CA PRO A 333 33.10 -6.28 8.76
C PRO A 333 33.75 -5.13 9.53
N LEU A 334 33.69 -3.92 8.97
CA LEU A 334 33.92 -2.69 9.71
C LEU A 334 32.82 -2.52 10.77
N GLY A 335 33.09 -1.68 11.77
CA GLY A 335 32.15 -1.39 12.85
C GLY A 335 30.93 -0.59 12.44
N ALA A 336 30.60 0.42 13.25
CA ALA A 336 29.37 1.17 13.13
C ALA A 336 29.40 2.20 11.99
N ILE A 337 28.23 2.36 11.35
CA ILE A 337 28.00 3.38 10.32
C ILE A 337 26.64 4.04 10.50
N GLY A 338 26.66 5.37 10.62
CA GLY A 338 25.48 6.21 10.57
C GLY A 338 25.24 6.73 9.16
N ILE A 339 24.03 6.59 8.65
CA ILE A 339 23.65 7.00 7.29
C ILE A 339 22.64 8.13 7.36
N ASP A 340 23.08 9.31 6.92
CA ASP A 340 22.18 10.37 6.52
C ASP A 340 21.71 10.10 5.08
N THR A 341 20.41 9.99 4.88
CA THR A 341 19.85 9.98 3.52
C THR A 341 19.56 11.40 3.08
N GLY A 342 20.63 12.16 2.84
CA GLY A 342 20.58 13.60 2.61
C GLY A 342 19.62 14.05 1.50
N LEU A 343 19.11 15.28 1.68
CA LEU A 343 18.13 15.91 0.79
C LEU A 343 18.76 16.74 -0.34
N LYS A 344 20.09 16.93 -0.34
CA LYS A 344 20.82 17.72 -1.35
C LYS A 344 20.80 17.09 -2.75
N GLU A 345 21.18 17.89 -3.75
CA GLU A 345 21.18 17.50 -5.17
C GLU A 345 22.27 16.47 -5.52
N ASP A 346 23.38 16.46 -4.77
CA ASP A 346 24.60 15.75 -5.19
C ASP A 346 24.74 14.37 -4.55
N ASN A 347 24.45 14.25 -3.25
CA ASN A 347 24.53 12.99 -2.50
C ASN A 347 23.17 12.59 -1.92
N TRP A 348 22.91 11.29 -1.85
CA TRP A 348 21.67 10.73 -1.25
C TRP A 348 21.94 9.71 -0.14
N ILE A 349 23.20 9.31 0.02
CA ILE A 349 23.75 8.63 1.19
C ILE A 349 24.99 9.43 1.55
N THR A 350 25.02 9.96 2.76
CA THR A 350 26.21 10.55 3.35
C THR A 350 26.48 9.85 4.66
N THR A 351 27.75 9.47 4.85
CA THR A 351 28.27 8.95 6.09
C THR A 351 29.59 9.65 6.38
N ASP A 352 30.07 9.50 7.61
CA ASP A 352 31.42 9.89 8.03
C ASP A 352 32.56 9.19 7.27
N ARG A 353 32.27 8.14 6.50
CA ARG A 353 33.28 7.35 5.78
C ARG A 353 33.18 7.44 4.26
N PHE A 354 32.01 7.75 3.71
CA PHE A 354 31.79 7.85 2.27
C PHE A 354 30.51 8.62 1.94
N ALA A 355 30.43 9.11 0.71
CA ALA A 355 29.20 9.63 0.13
C ALA A 355 28.87 8.89 -1.17
N VAL A 356 27.59 8.69 -1.44
CA VAL A 356 27.11 8.11 -2.70
C VAL A 356 26.37 9.18 -3.49
N THR A 357 26.85 9.41 -4.70
CA THR A 357 26.25 10.36 -5.63
C THR A 357 24.83 9.93 -6.03
N LYS A 358 23.99 10.94 -6.22
CA LYS A 358 22.57 10.76 -6.49
C LYS A 358 22.34 10.31 -7.93
N PRO A 359 21.59 9.22 -8.16
CA PRO A 359 21.22 8.85 -9.52
C PRO A 359 20.23 9.87 -10.10
N ARG A 360 20.49 10.40 -11.29
CA ARG A 360 19.64 11.39 -11.99
C ARG A 360 18.86 10.78 -13.16
N TRP A 361 18.49 9.50 -13.08
CA TRP A 361 17.92 8.78 -14.22
C TRP A 361 16.56 9.31 -14.68
N TYR A 362 15.72 9.80 -13.77
CA TYR A 362 14.49 10.47 -14.16
C TYR A 362 14.80 11.77 -14.90
N ARG A 363 15.74 12.60 -14.40
CA ARG A 363 16.18 13.83 -15.08
C ARG A 363 16.69 13.54 -16.50
N GLU A 364 17.53 12.52 -16.67
CA GLU A 364 18.02 12.06 -18.00
C GLU A 364 16.90 11.67 -18.97
N SER A 365 15.73 11.26 -18.46
CA SER A 365 14.60 10.79 -19.28
C SER A 365 13.42 11.76 -19.30
N GLU A 366 13.52 12.91 -18.62
CA GLU A 366 12.40 13.82 -18.35
C GLU A 366 11.88 14.45 -19.65
N GLU A 367 12.77 15.03 -20.46
CA GLU A 367 12.42 15.63 -21.75
C GLU A 367 11.76 14.60 -22.69
N LYS A 368 12.36 13.42 -22.79
CA LYS A 368 11.83 12.33 -23.61
C LYS A 368 10.45 11.87 -23.11
N LEU A 369 10.27 11.79 -21.80
CA LEU A 369 9.00 11.40 -21.19
C LEU A 369 7.93 12.47 -21.45
N ALA A 370 8.26 13.75 -21.25
CA ALA A 370 7.37 14.88 -21.48
C ALA A 370 6.93 14.96 -22.94
N ARG A 371 7.85 14.77 -23.88
CA ARG A 371 7.52 14.72 -25.31
C ARG A 371 6.55 13.59 -25.65
N LEU A 372 6.85 12.36 -25.22
CA LEU A 372 5.98 11.22 -25.48
C LEU A 372 4.61 11.37 -24.81
N GLN A 373 4.56 11.93 -23.59
CA GLN A 373 3.30 12.21 -22.90
C GLN A 373 2.48 13.27 -23.66
N LYS A 374 3.10 14.36 -24.11
CA LYS A 374 2.45 15.39 -24.93
C LYS A 374 1.87 14.80 -26.23
N GLU A 375 2.64 13.98 -26.93
CA GLU A 375 2.19 13.28 -28.14
C GLU A 375 0.99 12.34 -27.84
N LEU A 376 1.05 11.58 -26.73
CA LEU A 376 -0.04 10.69 -26.31
C LEU A 376 -1.31 11.48 -25.95
N ASP A 377 -1.15 12.59 -25.24
CA ASP A 377 -2.25 13.42 -24.79
C ASP A 377 -2.94 14.11 -25.97
N ALA A 378 -2.17 14.57 -26.97
CA ALA A 378 -2.72 15.08 -28.21
C ALA A 378 -3.58 14.03 -28.94
N LYS A 379 -3.15 12.76 -28.96
CA LYS A 379 -3.93 11.67 -29.56
C LYS A 379 -5.23 11.37 -28.82
N LYS A 380 -5.20 11.41 -27.48
CA LYS A 380 -6.40 11.26 -26.66
C LYS A 380 -7.37 12.42 -26.84
N LEU A 381 -6.86 13.65 -26.80
CA LEU A 381 -7.67 14.85 -27.02
C LEU A 381 -8.25 14.88 -28.43
N GLN A 382 -7.53 14.40 -29.45
CA GLN A 382 -8.07 14.28 -30.81
C GLN A 382 -9.35 13.41 -30.85
N ARG A 383 -9.37 12.28 -30.12
CA ARG A 383 -10.59 11.45 -29.98
C ARG A 383 -11.71 12.17 -29.24
N VAL A 384 -11.38 12.88 -28.17
CA VAL A 384 -12.38 13.65 -27.40
C VAL A 384 -12.97 14.78 -28.23
N ILE A 385 -12.15 15.49 -29.01
CA ILE A 385 -12.60 16.52 -29.95
C ILE A 385 -13.53 15.93 -31.02
N LEU A 386 -13.17 14.79 -31.60
CA LEU A 386 -14.04 14.11 -32.59
C LEU A 386 -15.42 13.80 -31.99
N TRP A 387 -15.46 13.38 -30.72
CA TRP A 387 -16.72 13.19 -30.02
C TRP A 387 -17.43 14.52 -29.73
N LEU A 388 -16.76 15.51 -29.16
CA LEU A 388 -17.36 16.82 -28.84
C LEU A 388 -18.00 17.49 -30.07
N ASN A 389 -17.37 17.36 -31.23
CA ASN A 389 -17.80 18.00 -32.47
C ASN A 389 -18.89 17.22 -33.20
N HIS A 390 -19.34 16.08 -32.66
CA HIS A 390 -20.44 15.32 -33.22
C HIS A 390 -21.75 16.13 -33.18
N PRO A 391 -22.58 16.10 -34.23
CA PRO A 391 -23.87 16.80 -34.25
C PRO A 391 -24.76 16.46 -33.05
N ASP A 392 -24.89 15.17 -32.71
CA ASP A 392 -25.72 14.68 -31.59
C ASP A 392 -25.23 15.05 -30.18
N ASN A 393 -24.08 15.71 -30.06
CA ASN A 393 -23.51 16.10 -28.78
C ASN A 393 -23.81 17.57 -28.48
N SER A 394 -25.05 17.86 -28.06
CA SER A 394 -25.45 19.21 -27.60
C SER A 394 -24.63 19.70 -26.41
N ILE A 395 -24.59 21.01 -26.17
CA ILE A 395 -23.86 21.61 -25.03
C ILE A 395 -24.39 21.07 -23.71
N GLU A 396 -25.71 20.84 -23.61
CA GLU A 396 -26.40 20.28 -22.45
C GLU A 396 -25.95 18.83 -22.18
N ARG A 397 -25.80 18.02 -23.25
CA ARG A 397 -25.30 16.65 -23.15
C ARG A 397 -23.83 16.65 -22.69
N ILE A 398 -23.00 17.50 -23.28
CA ILE A 398 -21.58 17.63 -22.89
C ILE A 398 -21.47 18.10 -21.43
N LYS A 399 -22.30 19.06 -21.00
CA LYS A 399 -22.36 19.56 -19.61
C LYS A 399 -22.76 18.48 -18.61
N THR A 400 -23.65 17.57 -19.01
CA THR A 400 -24.04 16.41 -18.19
C THR A 400 -22.86 15.46 -17.94
N ILE A 401 -21.96 15.33 -18.91
CA ILE A 401 -20.77 14.47 -18.83
C ILE A 401 -19.60 15.19 -18.12
N PHE A 402 -19.46 16.49 -18.37
CA PHE A 402 -18.41 17.35 -17.79
C PHE A 402 -19.01 18.48 -16.95
N PRO A 403 -19.62 18.17 -15.79
CA PRO A 403 -20.37 19.14 -15.00
C PRO A 403 -19.52 20.31 -14.49
N SER A 404 -18.21 20.08 -14.32
CA SER A 404 -17.30 21.10 -13.78
C SER A 404 -16.84 22.15 -14.80
N ILE A 405 -17.08 21.95 -16.10
CA ILE A 405 -16.68 22.90 -17.13
C ILE A 405 -17.83 23.89 -17.33
N ALA A 406 -17.57 25.19 -17.22
CA ALA A 406 -18.58 26.25 -17.38
C ALA A 406 -19.23 26.20 -18.76
N LYS A 407 -20.49 26.65 -18.89
CA LYS A 407 -21.27 26.52 -20.14
C LYS A 407 -20.61 27.33 -21.27
N GLU A 408 -20.15 28.53 -20.95
CA GLU A 408 -19.43 29.46 -21.83
C GLU A 408 -18.12 28.84 -22.34
N ALA A 409 -17.42 28.10 -21.46
CA ALA A 409 -16.21 27.38 -21.84
C ALA A 409 -16.50 26.17 -22.74
N LEU A 410 -17.65 25.50 -22.57
CA LEU A 410 -18.04 24.35 -23.40
C LEU A 410 -18.31 24.74 -24.85
N GLU A 411 -18.86 25.92 -25.10
CA GLU A 411 -19.07 26.44 -26.47
C GLU A 411 -17.73 26.59 -27.21
N LYS A 412 -16.73 27.21 -26.55
CA LYS A 412 -15.37 27.35 -27.07
C LYS A 412 -14.67 26.00 -27.24
N VAL A 413 -14.85 25.09 -26.28
CA VAL A 413 -14.30 23.72 -26.33
C VAL A 413 -14.90 22.93 -27.49
N LYS A 414 -16.20 23.03 -27.76
CA LYS A 414 -16.87 22.39 -28.89
C LYS A 414 -16.46 22.98 -30.24
N ALA A 415 -16.07 24.25 -30.29
CA ALA A 415 -15.55 24.87 -31.51
C ALA A 415 -14.11 24.39 -31.86
N CYS A 416 -13.39 23.78 -30.92
CA CYS A 416 -12.01 23.37 -31.13
C CYS A 416 -11.90 22.24 -32.16
N LYS A 417 -11.11 22.45 -33.23
CA LYS A 417 -10.82 21.41 -34.24
C LYS A 417 -9.54 20.62 -33.96
N ARG A 418 -8.64 21.15 -33.13
CA ARG A 418 -7.30 20.58 -32.86
C ARG A 418 -6.98 20.65 -31.37
N PRO A 419 -6.19 19.69 -30.82
CA PRO A 419 -5.78 19.71 -29.41
C PRO A 419 -5.02 20.97 -28.99
N GLN A 420 -4.32 21.63 -29.92
CA GLN A 420 -3.58 22.88 -29.66
C GLN A 420 -4.50 24.01 -29.18
N TYR A 421 -5.69 24.15 -29.78
CA TYR A 421 -6.66 25.17 -29.39
C TYR A 421 -7.16 24.99 -27.96
N LEU A 422 -7.32 23.75 -27.47
CA LEU A 422 -7.65 23.50 -26.07
C LEU A 422 -6.56 23.98 -25.11
N HIS A 423 -5.29 23.91 -25.52
CA HIS A 423 -4.18 24.45 -24.72
C HIS A 423 -4.13 25.97 -24.76
N GLU A 424 -4.53 26.60 -25.87
CA GLU A 424 -4.66 28.06 -25.99
C GLU A 424 -5.78 28.59 -25.10
N LEU A 425 -6.95 27.92 -25.05
CA LEU A 425 -8.02 28.28 -24.12
C LEU A 425 -7.55 28.27 -22.66
N VAL A 426 -6.71 27.30 -22.27
CA VAL A 426 -6.11 27.28 -20.93
C VAL A 426 -5.14 28.44 -20.72
N LYS A 427 -4.36 28.81 -21.74
CA LYS A 427 -3.42 29.93 -21.68
C LYS A 427 -4.14 31.28 -21.55
N ASN A 428 -5.32 31.39 -22.14
CA ASN A 428 -6.18 32.58 -22.10
C ASN A 428 -7.13 32.61 -20.89
N ASN A 429 -7.02 31.64 -19.95
CA ASN A 429 -7.93 31.47 -18.80
C ASN A 429 -9.41 31.21 -19.16
N GLU A 430 -9.70 30.79 -20.40
CA GLU A 430 -11.05 30.47 -20.89
C GLU A 430 -11.45 29.02 -20.58
N LEU A 431 -10.47 28.16 -20.28
CA LEU A 431 -10.66 26.80 -19.81
C LEU A 431 -9.75 26.54 -18.60
N SER A 432 -10.28 25.98 -17.52
CA SER A 432 -9.44 25.63 -16.37
C SER A 432 -8.51 24.45 -16.69
N THR A 433 -7.33 24.41 -16.03
CA THR A 433 -6.42 23.25 -16.13
C THR A 433 -7.09 21.95 -15.67
N SER A 434 -8.00 22.03 -14.69
CA SER A 434 -8.84 20.91 -14.25
C SER A 434 -9.79 20.45 -15.35
N GLY A 435 -10.46 21.38 -16.04
CA GLY A 435 -11.33 21.09 -17.19
C GLY A 435 -10.58 20.39 -18.32
N LEU A 436 -9.39 20.89 -18.69
CA LEU A 436 -8.55 20.21 -19.69
C LEU A 436 -8.15 18.80 -19.25
N ASN A 437 -7.83 18.61 -17.97
CA ASN A 437 -7.48 17.28 -17.44
C ASN A 437 -8.67 16.31 -17.47
N GLN A 438 -9.90 16.79 -17.26
CA GLN A 438 -11.09 15.95 -17.40
C GLN A 438 -11.27 15.47 -18.83
N LEU A 439 -11.12 16.36 -19.82
CA LEU A 439 -11.16 15.99 -21.24
C LEU A 439 -10.05 14.97 -21.56
N LYS A 440 -8.80 15.26 -21.19
CA LYS A 440 -7.63 14.41 -21.44
C LYS A 440 -7.74 12.99 -20.83
N HIS A 441 -8.39 12.87 -19.68
CA HIS A 441 -8.54 11.61 -18.96
C HIS A 441 -9.92 10.98 -19.13
N PHE A 442 -10.77 11.53 -20.00
CA PHE A 442 -12.06 10.95 -20.33
C PHE A 442 -11.92 9.55 -20.92
N ASN A 443 -12.72 8.62 -20.42
CA ASN A 443 -12.73 7.23 -20.88
C ASN A 443 -14.12 6.88 -21.38
N PHE A 444 -14.24 6.77 -22.71
CA PHE A 444 -15.49 6.41 -23.38
C PHE A 444 -16.11 5.08 -22.90
N ARG A 445 -15.30 4.16 -22.36
CA ARG A 445 -15.79 2.87 -21.81
C ARG A 445 -16.47 2.97 -20.45
N ASP A 446 -16.22 4.03 -19.71
CA ASP A 446 -16.71 4.17 -18.33
C ASP A 446 -17.98 5.05 -18.30
N CYS A 447 -18.56 5.41 -19.46
CA CYS A 447 -19.68 6.34 -19.56
C CYS A 447 -20.85 5.72 -20.35
N GLU A 448 -21.85 5.22 -19.64
CA GLU A 448 -23.12 4.69 -20.19
C GLU A 448 -23.83 5.71 -21.10
N LYS A 449 -23.62 7.01 -20.88
CA LYS A 449 -24.25 8.12 -21.63
C LYS A 449 -23.66 8.36 -23.03
N VAL A 450 -22.67 7.57 -23.46
CA VAL A 450 -21.92 7.76 -24.73
C VAL A 450 -22.37 6.76 -25.82
N GLU A 451 -23.15 5.73 -25.48
CA GLU A 451 -23.48 4.60 -26.35
C GLU A 451 -24.29 4.96 -27.62
N SER A 452 -24.85 6.17 -27.72
CA SER A 452 -25.76 6.54 -28.80
C SER A 452 -25.14 7.12 -30.08
N CYS A 453 -23.82 7.03 -30.30
CA CYS A 453 -23.18 7.59 -31.51
C CYS A 453 -22.65 6.50 -32.47
N TYR A 454 -22.87 6.65 -33.78
CA TYR A 454 -22.34 5.70 -34.79
C TYR A 454 -20.79 5.65 -34.81
N LEU A 455 -20.14 6.67 -34.24
CA LEU A 455 -18.69 6.74 -34.06
C LEU A 455 -18.20 5.99 -32.81
N PHE A 456 -19.07 5.38 -32.01
CA PHE A 456 -18.74 4.77 -30.72
C PHE A 456 -17.62 3.73 -30.85
N ASP A 457 -17.69 2.83 -31.84
CA ASP A 457 -16.64 1.83 -32.08
C ASP A 457 -15.28 2.44 -32.46
N LYS A 458 -15.31 3.52 -33.24
CA LYS A 458 -14.10 4.28 -33.63
C LYS A 458 -13.53 5.08 -32.45
N LEU A 459 -14.38 5.53 -31.52
CA LEU A 459 -13.98 6.26 -30.30
C LEU A 459 -13.49 5.31 -29.20
N LEU A 460 -13.97 4.07 -29.17
CA LEU A 460 -13.55 3.00 -28.27
C LEU A 460 -12.22 2.36 -28.68
N SER A 461 -11.90 2.38 -29.97
CA SER A 461 -10.65 1.86 -30.51
C SER A 461 -9.53 2.90 -30.39
N ALA A 462 -8.52 2.58 -29.57
CA ALA A 462 -7.31 3.40 -29.51
C ALA A 462 -6.53 3.24 -30.81
N SER A 463 -6.07 4.35 -31.40
CA SER A 463 -5.25 4.30 -32.61
C SER A 463 -3.96 3.50 -32.36
N ASN A 464 -3.43 2.82 -33.39
CA ASN A 464 -2.15 2.13 -33.30
C ASN A 464 -1.04 3.03 -32.75
N LYS A 465 -1.08 4.32 -33.10
CA LYS A 465 -0.13 5.31 -32.58
C LYS A 465 -0.30 5.59 -31.09
N GLU A 466 -1.53 5.71 -30.61
CA GLU A 466 -1.81 5.89 -29.18
C GLU A 466 -1.31 4.69 -28.37
N ILE A 467 -1.56 3.47 -28.86
CA ILE A 467 -1.08 2.23 -28.25
C ILE A 467 0.44 2.21 -28.21
N GLU A 468 1.10 2.54 -29.32
CA GLU A 468 2.55 2.61 -29.44
C GLU A 468 3.16 3.61 -28.45
N LEU A 469 2.62 4.84 -28.39
CA LEU A 469 3.08 5.89 -27.49
C LEU A 469 2.92 5.49 -26.02
N ALA A 470 1.76 4.94 -25.66
CA ALA A 470 1.50 4.43 -24.33
C ALA A 470 2.51 3.32 -23.98
N GLN A 471 2.81 2.40 -24.91
CA GLN A 471 3.82 1.36 -24.70
C GLN A 471 5.24 1.94 -24.53
N ARG A 472 5.64 2.93 -25.34
CA ARG A 472 6.94 3.62 -25.21
C ARG A 472 7.10 4.28 -23.85
N ILE A 473 6.08 5.02 -23.38
CA ILE A 473 6.04 5.63 -22.05
C ILE A 473 6.15 4.56 -20.96
N ARG A 474 5.39 3.46 -21.08
CA ARG A 474 5.44 2.34 -20.12
C ARG A 474 6.82 1.69 -20.06
N LYS A 475 7.48 1.47 -21.21
CA LYS A 475 8.85 0.95 -21.29
C LYS A 475 9.87 1.88 -20.62
N LEU A 476 9.76 3.20 -20.82
CA LEU A 476 10.63 4.18 -20.17
C LEU A 476 10.47 4.16 -18.64
N HIS A 477 9.24 4.21 -18.13
CA HIS A 477 9.01 4.12 -16.68
C HIS A 477 9.53 2.80 -16.10
N GLU A 478 9.39 1.69 -16.82
CA GLU A 478 9.94 0.41 -16.38
C GLU A 478 11.47 0.43 -16.34
N LYS A 479 12.14 0.99 -17.36
CA LYS A 479 13.60 1.17 -17.40
C LYS A 479 14.08 1.97 -16.19
N LEU A 480 13.43 3.10 -15.90
CA LEU A 480 13.75 3.94 -14.73
C LEU A 480 13.60 3.18 -13.42
N LYS A 481 12.48 2.46 -13.24
CA LYS A 481 12.26 1.62 -12.05
C LYS A 481 13.33 0.54 -11.88
N ARG A 482 13.77 -0.08 -12.98
CA ARG A 482 14.82 -1.10 -12.98
C ARG A 482 16.19 -0.53 -12.62
N ARG A 483 16.57 0.63 -13.18
CA ARG A 483 17.84 1.30 -12.83
C ARG A 483 17.88 1.61 -11.33
N ARG A 484 16.83 2.22 -10.79
CA ARG A 484 16.68 2.49 -9.35
C ARG A 484 16.79 1.24 -8.49
N ARG A 485 16.04 0.20 -8.84
CA ARG A 485 16.11 -1.07 -8.10
C ARG A 485 17.51 -1.69 -8.17
N SER A 486 18.15 -1.69 -9.34
CA SER A 486 19.49 -2.27 -9.51
C SER A 486 20.53 -1.52 -8.68
N HIS A 487 20.49 -0.19 -8.67
CA HIS A 487 21.39 0.62 -7.87
C HIS A 487 21.18 0.40 -6.39
N ASN A 488 19.95 0.49 -5.91
CA ASN A 488 19.65 0.31 -4.49
C ASN A 488 20.02 -1.11 -4.03
N GLN A 489 19.87 -2.12 -4.88
CA GLN A 489 20.34 -3.48 -4.62
C GLN A 489 21.86 -3.55 -4.47
N LYS A 490 22.63 -2.94 -5.37
CA LYS A 490 24.09 -2.89 -5.29
C LYS A 490 24.56 -2.17 -4.03
N GLN A 491 24.01 -0.98 -3.76
CA GLN A 491 24.39 -0.15 -2.62
C GLN A 491 24.05 -0.83 -1.29
N SER A 492 22.82 -1.35 -1.14
CA SER A 492 22.46 -2.07 0.09
C SER A 492 23.30 -3.32 0.29
N THR A 493 23.58 -4.10 -0.77
CA THR A 493 24.48 -5.28 -0.68
C THR A 493 25.88 -4.87 -0.26
N TRP A 494 26.45 -3.82 -0.85
CA TRP A 494 27.79 -3.37 -0.48
C TRP A 494 27.85 -2.91 0.98
N LEU A 495 26.87 -2.11 1.40
CA LEU A 495 26.76 -1.59 2.75
C LEU A 495 26.66 -2.70 3.81
N THR A 496 25.70 -3.61 3.66
CA THR A 496 25.47 -4.68 4.64
C THR A 496 26.56 -5.74 4.63
N ARG A 497 27.39 -5.83 3.57
CA ARG A 497 28.57 -6.70 3.58
C ARG A 497 29.66 -6.04 4.42
N LYS A 498 29.88 -4.74 4.20
CA LYS A 498 31.03 -3.98 4.71
C LYS A 498 30.91 -3.62 6.20
N TYR A 499 29.72 -3.33 6.72
CA TYR A 499 29.52 -2.87 8.10
C TYR A 499 28.71 -3.87 8.94
N SER A 500 29.05 -4.01 10.23
CA SER A 500 28.36 -4.86 11.20
C SER A 500 27.12 -4.17 11.80
N ILE A 501 27.24 -2.87 12.07
CA ILE A 501 26.23 -2.05 12.76
C ILE A 501 25.83 -0.89 11.85
N ILE A 502 24.54 -0.76 11.56
CA ILE A 502 24.00 0.24 10.61
C ILE A 502 22.87 1.03 11.26
N ARG A 503 22.99 2.36 11.25
CA ARG A 503 21.99 3.30 11.75
C ARG A 503 21.51 4.20 10.62
N ILE A 504 20.19 4.33 10.49
CA ILE A 504 19.57 5.21 9.48
C ILE A 504 18.51 6.06 10.16
N GLU A 505 18.48 7.36 9.88
CA GLU A 505 17.44 8.26 10.38
C GLU A 505 16.05 7.85 9.84
N ASP A 506 15.05 7.80 10.73
CA ASP A 506 13.66 7.52 10.40
C ASP A 506 12.87 8.83 10.21
N GLY A 507 12.11 8.93 9.12
CA GLY A 507 11.15 10.01 8.93
C GLY A 507 11.28 10.77 7.62
N LEU A 508 12.43 10.74 6.96
CA LEU A 508 12.66 11.40 5.67
C LEU A 508 11.67 10.92 4.59
N GLN A 509 11.29 9.64 4.62
CA GLN A 509 10.28 9.06 3.73
C GLN A 509 8.88 9.65 3.89
N LYS A 510 8.57 10.28 5.03
CA LYS A 510 7.27 10.89 5.32
C LYS A 510 7.19 12.35 4.84
N ASN A 511 8.34 12.98 4.59
CA ASN A 511 8.44 14.37 4.17
C ASN A 511 8.36 14.57 2.64
N VAL A 512 8.17 13.48 1.89
CA VAL A 512 8.07 13.47 0.43
C VAL A 512 6.61 13.42 0.02
N GLY A 513 6.17 14.38 -0.80
CA GLY A 513 4.78 14.43 -1.25
C GLY A 513 4.37 15.81 -1.75
N LYS A 514 3.13 15.91 -2.25
CA LYS A 514 2.52 17.21 -2.55
C LYS A 514 2.37 17.98 -1.24
N SER A 515 2.84 19.23 -1.21
CA SER A 515 2.52 20.16 -0.14
C SER A 515 1.01 20.22 0.00
N LYS A 516 0.51 20.18 1.24
CA LYS A 516 -0.92 20.36 1.52
C LYS A 516 -1.36 21.70 0.92
N ALA A 517 -2.52 21.71 0.28
CA ALA A 517 -3.10 22.95 -0.20
C ALA A 517 -3.39 23.83 1.02
N LYS A 518 -2.97 25.09 0.97
CA LYS A 518 -3.35 26.09 1.96
C LYS A 518 -4.61 26.75 1.45
N VAL A 519 -5.70 26.64 2.20
CA VAL A 519 -6.95 27.32 1.84
C VAL A 519 -6.80 28.80 2.24
N SER A 520 -7.24 29.72 1.39
CA SER A 520 -7.26 31.15 1.73
C SER A 520 -8.18 31.41 2.92
N GLU A 521 -7.95 32.49 3.66
CA GLU A 521 -8.80 32.89 4.79
C GLU A 521 -10.29 32.93 4.42
N ASP A 522 -10.62 33.37 3.20
CA ASP A 522 -12.00 33.43 2.70
C ASP A 522 -12.64 32.07 2.33
N ASN A 523 -11.91 30.95 2.46
CA ASN A 523 -12.32 29.60 1.99
C ASN A 523 -12.72 29.49 0.50
N ARG A 524 -12.47 30.53 -0.30
CA ARG A 524 -12.83 30.60 -1.73
C ARG A 524 -11.70 30.20 -2.67
N SER A 525 -10.44 30.17 -2.20
CA SER A 525 -9.28 29.90 -3.04
C SER A 525 -8.17 29.15 -2.29
N PHE A 526 -7.07 28.82 -3.01
CA PHE A 526 -5.89 28.21 -2.42
C PHE A 526 -4.68 29.13 -2.53
N GLU A 527 -3.97 29.31 -1.42
CA GLU A 527 -2.74 30.08 -1.36
C GLU A 527 -1.51 29.30 -1.84
N ARG A 528 -0.43 30.03 -2.12
CA ARG A 528 0.88 29.46 -2.47
C ARG A 528 1.38 28.60 -1.30
N ASN A 529 1.52 27.30 -1.56
CA ASN A 529 1.89 26.29 -0.55
C ASN A 529 3.35 25.81 -0.66
N ALA A 530 4.25 26.65 -1.17
CA ALA A 530 5.67 26.32 -1.38
C ALA A 530 5.89 25.01 -2.20
N GLN A 531 4.94 24.65 -3.07
CA GLN A 531 5.04 23.43 -3.87
C GLN A 531 6.24 23.46 -4.83
N ASN A 532 6.56 24.61 -5.42
CA ASN A 532 7.67 24.74 -6.37
C ASN A 532 9.04 24.48 -5.72
N SER A 533 9.29 25.03 -4.53
CA SER A 533 10.55 24.79 -3.78
C SER A 533 10.68 23.33 -3.34
N ARG A 534 9.57 22.67 -2.99
CA ARG A 534 9.56 21.23 -2.69
C ARG A 534 9.65 20.32 -3.91
N THR A 535 9.37 20.82 -5.11
CA THR A 535 9.34 19.99 -6.32
C THR A 535 10.73 19.47 -6.67
N GLY A 536 11.79 20.29 -6.54
CA GLY A 536 13.18 19.85 -6.74
C GLY A 536 13.57 18.73 -5.77
N MET A 537 13.34 18.93 -4.47
CA MET A 537 13.58 17.93 -3.42
C MET A 537 12.79 16.64 -3.67
N ASN A 538 11.50 16.74 -3.98
CA ASN A 538 10.65 15.59 -4.28
C ASN A 538 11.17 14.80 -5.49
N LYS A 539 11.54 15.47 -6.58
CA LYS A 539 12.15 14.82 -7.76
C LYS A 539 13.40 14.05 -7.36
N SER A 540 14.27 14.70 -6.60
CA SER A 540 15.53 14.13 -6.11
C SER A 540 15.31 12.89 -5.23
N VAL A 541 14.37 12.91 -4.29
CA VAL A 541 14.07 11.73 -3.45
C VAL A 541 13.44 10.59 -4.25
N LEU A 542 12.56 10.91 -5.21
CA LEU A 542 11.95 9.92 -6.10
C LEU A 542 12.97 9.27 -7.04
N ASP A 543 14.03 9.99 -7.41
CA ASP A 543 15.13 9.48 -8.21
C ASP A 543 16.00 8.46 -7.45
N ALA A 544 16.26 8.71 -6.16
CA ALA A 544 17.00 7.79 -5.30
C ALA A 544 16.14 6.62 -4.78
N ALA A 545 14.81 6.77 -4.75
CA ALA A 545 13.87 5.78 -4.19
C ALA A 545 14.27 5.32 -2.77
N ILE A 546 14.58 6.30 -1.89
CA ILE A 546 15.18 6.12 -0.56
C ILE A 546 14.42 5.08 0.29
N GLY A 547 13.09 5.16 0.37
CA GLY A 547 12.31 4.20 1.15
C GLY A 547 12.50 2.73 0.69
N GLY A 548 12.69 2.52 -0.61
CA GLY A 548 13.02 1.21 -1.17
C GLY A 548 14.45 0.77 -0.84
N PHE A 549 15.39 1.70 -0.75
CA PHE A 549 16.76 1.42 -0.29
C PHE A 549 16.79 1.02 1.19
N ILE A 550 16.17 1.80 2.08
CA ILE A 550 16.11 1.52 3.53
C ILE A 550 15.50 0.14 3.77
N SER A 551 14.40 -0.19 3.09
CA SER A 551 13.76 -1.50 3.18
C SER A 551 14.68 -2.65 2.74
N LEU A 552 15.53 -2.41 1.74
CA LEU A 552 16.51 -3.40 1.29
C LEU A 552 17.67 -3.56 2.29
N VAL A 553 18.15 -2.47 2.88
CA VAL A 553 19.17 -2.52 3.95
C VAL A 553 18.62 -3.32 5.12
N GLU A 554 17.45 -2.97 5.63
CA GLU A 554 16.81 -3.68 6.75
C GLU A 554 16.64 -5.18 6.47
N SER A 555 16.09 -5.54 5.30
CA SER A 555 15.89 -6.95 4.93
C SER A 555 17.21 -7.72 4.81
N LYS A 556 18.27 -7.10 4.28
CA LYS A 556 19.58 -7.74 4.13
C LYS A 556 20.34 -7.80 5.44
N SER A 557 20.20 -6.80 6.30
CA SER A 557 20.75 -6.82 7.65
C SER A 557 20.19 -8.00 8.44
N LYS A 558 18.87 -8.20 8.41
CA LYS A 558 18.22 -9.38 9.01
C LYS A 558 18.72 -10.70 8.38
N GLU A 559 18.86 -10.75 7.05
CA GLU A 559 19.36 -11.94 6.36
C GLU A 559 20.83 -12.27 6.73
N TRP A 560 21.64 -11.25 7.03
CA TRP A 560 23.09 -11.40 7.20
C TRP A 560 23.56 -11.23 8.66
N GLY A 561 22.62 -11.17 9.62
CA GLY A 561 22.93 -10.96 11.03
C GLY A 561 23.65 -9.65 11.29
N ARG A 562 23.25 -8.57 10.61
CA ARG A 562 23.73 -7.21 10.90
C ARG A 562 22.78 -6.52 11.85
N ASP A 563 23.33 -5.78 12.79
CA ASP A 563 22.55 -4.91 13.65
C ASP A 563 22.10 -3.69 12.85
N PHE A 564 20.79 -3.55 12.69
CA PHE A 564 20.16 -2.46 11.97
C PHE A 564 19.09 -1.82 12.81
N LYS A 565 19.16 -0.49 12.94
CA LYS A 565 18.15 0.28 13.65
C LYS A 565 17.79 1.55 12.91
N ARG A 566 16.50 1.87 12.96
CA ARG A 566 15.95 3.13 12.49
C ARG A 566 15.96 4.11 13.67
N MET A 567 16.78 5.14 13.55
CA MET A 567 17.01 6.11 14.61
C MET A 567 16.02 7.25 14.52
N LYS A 568 15.49 7.66 15.67
CA LYS A 568 14.70 8.89 15.80
C LYS A 568 15.46 9.80 16.74
N PRO A 569 15.62 11.08 16.41
CA PRO A 569 16.30 11.97 17.32
C PRO A 569 15.51 12.14 18.62
N GLY A 570 16.22 12.13 19.75
CA GLY A 570 15.66 12.45 21.05
C GLY A 570 15.11 13.88 21.09
N LYS A 571 13.95 14.08 21.73
CA LYS A 571 13.27 15.40 21.87
C LYS A 571 12.76 16.03 20.56
N GLY A 572 12.58 15.25 19.49
CA GLY A 572 11.86 15.70 18.28
C GLY A 572 12.63 16.68 17.37
N LYS A 573 13.95 16.79 17.50
CA LYS A 573 14.79 17.76 16.76
C LYS A 573 15.76 17.06 15.81
N ALA A 574 16.03 17.59 14.61
CA ALA A 574 16.81 16.86 13.61
C ALA A 574 18.28 16.59 14.04
N TYR A 575 18.81 15.40 13.72
CA TYR A 575 20.20 15.03 13.99
C TYR A 575 21.22 15.97 13.32
N SER A 576 20.83 16.66 12.24
CA SER A 576 21.68 17.61 11.52
C SER A 576 21.88 18.96 12.21
N GLN A 577 21.14 19.25 13.29
CA GLN A 577 21.19 20.55 13.99
C GLN A 577 21.93 20.47 15.32
N ARG A 578 22.22 19.28 15.83
CA ARG A 578 22.87 19.07 17.12
C ARG A 578 24.37 18.91 16.94
N CYS A 579 25.15 19.64 17.72
CA CYS A 579 26.60 19.47 17.75
C CYS A 579 26.97 18.11 18.39
N PRO A 580 27.83 17.29 17.76
CA PRO A 580 28.24 16.00 18.33
C PRO A 580 29.10 16.12 19.59
N VAL A 581 29.64 17.31 19.87
CA VAL A 581 30.51 17.61 21.01
C VAL A 581 29.70 18.14 22.20
N CYS A 582 29.12 19.33 22.07
CA CYS A 582 28.47 20.03 23.19
C CYS A 582 26.94 19.92 23.20
N HIS A 583 26.35 19.20 22.26
CA HIS A 583 24.89 19.09 22.08
C HIS A 583 24.14 20.41 21.85
N HIS A 584 24.84 21.52 21.64
CA HIS A 584 24.23 22.79 21.26
C HIS A 584 23.47 22.68 19.93
N GLU A 585 22.34 23.37 19.84
CA GLU A 585 21.48 23.40 18.66
C GLU A 585 21.89 24.59 17.76
N ASN A 586 22.61 24.30 16.68
CA ASN A 586 23.00 25.29 15.68
C ASN A 586 21.81 25.68 14.79
N LYS A 587 20.91 26.52 15.32
CA LYS A 587 19.72 26.98 14.59
C LYS A 587 20.05 27.87 13.39
N GLU A 588 21.14 28.62 13.47
CA GLU A 588 21.59 29.56 12.44
C GLU A 588 22.03 28.83 11.16
N GLN A 589 22.53 27.60 11.28
CA GLN A 589 22.94 26.77 10.15
C GLN A 589 21.77 25.99 9.53
N LYS A 590 20.52 26.42 9.70
CA LYS A 590 19.35 25.79 9.05
C LYS A 590 19.41 25.91 7.53
N ASP A 591 19.93 27.01 7.00
CA ASP A 591 20.09 27.20 5.57
C ASP A 591 21.22 26.33 5.00
N ILE A 592 20.85 25.42 4.11
CA ILE A 592 21.76 24.45 3.48
C ILE A 592 22.53 25.09 2.31
N THR A 593 22.01 26.18 1.74
CA THR A 593 22.61 26.81 0.55
C THR A 593 23.89 27.59 0.88
N ASN A 594 23.97 28.13 2.09
CA ASN A 594 25.10 28.97 2.52
C ASN A 594 26.12 28.25 3.42
N HIS A 595 25.84 27.02 3.86
CA HIS A 595 26.68 26.29 4.82
C HIS A 595 26.93 24.84 4.36
N GLN A 596 28.04 24.62 3.65
CA GLN A 596 28.55 23.28 3.34
C GLN A 596 29.34 22.70 4.52
N ASP A 597 30.14 23.53 5.19
CA ASP A 597 30.85 23.21 6.41
C ASP A 597 29.93 23.33 7.64
N TYR A 598 30.24 22.54 8.67
CA TYR A 598 29.60 22.61 9.98
C TYR A 598 30.50 23.36 10.94
N ASN A 599 29.95 24.35 11.67
CA ASN A 599 30.70 25.15 12.65
C ASN A 599 29.81 25.38 13.86
N CYS A 600 30.17 24.85 15.03
CA CYS A 600 29.42 25.05 16.27
C CYS A 600 29.72 26.40 16.89
N SER A 601 28.69 27.22 17.10
CA SER A 601 28.80 28.54 17.74
C SER A 601 29.13 28.47 19.23
N ASN A 602 28.88 27.32 19.88
CA ASN A 602 29.07 27.17 21.33
C ASN A 602 30.44 26.59 21.70
N CYS A 603 30.85 25.47 21.08
CA CYS A 603 32.10 24.80 21.43
C CYS A 603 33.20 24.90 20.35
N GLY A 604 32.95 25.64 19.27
CA GLY A 604 33.93 25.82 18.18
C GLY A 604 34.21 24.57 17.33
N PHE A 605 33.47 23.46 17.50
CA PHE A 605 33.67 22.25 16.69
C PHE A 605 33.39 22.54 15.21
N THR A 606 34.33 22.18 14.34
CA THR A 606 34.21 22.37 12.88
C THR A 606 34.32 21.05 12.12
N HIS A 607 33.62 20.94 11.00
CA HIS A 607 33.70 19.79 10.08
C HIS A 607 33.47 20.24 8.64
N ARG A 608 34.24 19.69 7.69
CA ARG A 608 34.19 20.04 6.25
C ARG A 608 32.90 19.66 5.51
N SER A 609 31.98 19.01 6.21
CA SER A 609 30.71 18.57 5.65
C SER A 609 29.67 18.43 6.73
N ARG A 610 28.64 19.27 6.67
CA ARG A 610 27.48 19.18 7.56
C ARG A 610 26.70 17.88 7.40
N ASP A 611 26.70 17.27 6.22
CA ASP A 611 25.90 16.09 5.90
C ASP A 611 26.40 14.82 6.59
N VAL A 612 27.60 14.87 7.17
CA VAL A 612 28.19 13.79 7.97
C VAL A 612 27.67 13.82 9.43
N ILE A 613 27.32 14.99 9.94
CA ILE A 613 26.95 15.22 11.34
C ILE A 613 25.79 14.33 11.82
N PRO A 614 24.72 14.12 11.04
CA PRO A 614 23.65 13.22 11.46
C PRO A 614 24.14 11.79 11.67
N GLY A 615 25.02 11.32 10.79
CA GLY A 615 25.64 9.99 10.88
C GLY A 615 26.43 9.82 12.17
N ILE A 616 27.28 10.81 12.49
CA ILE A 616 28.07 10.83 13.73
C ILE A 616 27.14 10.83 14.95
N ASN A 617 26.17 11.73 15.00
CA ASN A 617 25.26 11.86 16.15
C ASN A 617 24.46 10.60 16.44
N MET A 618 23.99 9.88 15.41
CA MET A 618 23.27 8.62 15.60
C MET A 618 24.14 7.54 16.24
N ILE A 619 25.42 7.47 15.88
CA ILE A 619 26.37 6.50 16.45
C ILE A 619 26.74 6.90 17.87
N LEU A 620 27.06 8.17 18.11
CA LEU A 620 27.48 8.65 19.42
C LEU A 620 26.36 8.60 20.46
N ASP A 621 25.10 8.82 20.08
CA ASP A 621 23.97 8.70 21.01
C ASP A 621 23.86 7.30 21.62
N GLU A 622 23.98 6.26 20.79
CA GLU A 622 23.91 4.89 21.28
C GLU A 622 25.17 4.50 22.06
N PHE A 623 26.34 4.97 21.60
CA PHE A 623 27.59 4.75 22.33
C PHE A 623 27.50 5.37 23.74
N GLU A 624 27.00 6.60 23.85
CA GLU A 624 26.79 7.28 25.13
C GLU A 624 25.76 6.57 26.01
N GLU A 625 24.61 6.20 25.46
CA GLU A 625 23.56 5.46 26.18
C GLU A 625 24.11 4.15 26.76
N GLN A 626 25.00 3.48 26.02
CA GLN A 626 25.67 2.26 26.49
C GLN A 626 26.68 2.53 27.61
N GLN A 627 27.49 3.59 27.52
CA GLN A 627 28.39 3.97 28.61
C GLN A 627 27.62 4.26 29.90
N GLN A 628 26.50 4.99 29.81
CA GLN A 628 25.64 5.29 30.95
C GLN A 628 25.03 4.03 31.57
N LYS A 629 24.54 3.09 30.75
CA LYS A 629 23.99 1.81 31.23
C LYS A 629 25.06 0.94 31.89
N ASN A 630 26.27 0.90 31.34
CA ASN A 630 27.39 0.16 31.92
C ASN A 630 27.78 0.75 33.30
N LEU A 631 27.80 2.09 33.42
CA LEU A 631 28.01 2.79 34.70
C LEU A 631 26.93 2.45 35.74
N LEU A 632 25.69 2.24 35.29
CA LEU A 632 24.55 1.87 36.16
C LEU A 632 24.41 0.35 36.40
N GLY A 633 25.32 -0.47 35.88
CA GLY A 633 25.28 -1.93 36.04
C GLY A 633 24.12 -2.63 35.31
N ILE A 634 23.52 -1.99 34.30
CA ILE A 634 22.37 -2.54 33.56
C ILE A 634 22.88 -3.39 32.39
N GLU A 635 22.71 -4.72 32.49
CA GLU A 635 22.99 -5.63 31.36
C GLU A 635 21.93 -5.49 30.26
N THR A 636 22.35 -5.54 29.00
CA THR A 636 21.49 -5.46 27.82
C THR A 636 21.88 -6.53 26.82
N GLU A 637 20.88 -7.21 26.23
CA GLU A 637 21.06 -8.30 25.25
C GLU A 637 21.43 -7.82 23.83
N GLU A 638 21.38 -6.51 23.55
CA GLU A 638 21.66 -5.96 22.22
C GLU A 638 23.17 -5.88 21.92
N GLN A 639 23.56 -6.05 20.64
CA GLN A 639 24.95 -5.82 20.20
C GLN A 639 25.40 -4.38 20.55
N LYS A 640 26.41 -4.26 21.40
CA LYS A 640 26.94 -2.98 21.87
C LYS A 640 27.91 -2.39 20.84
N ILE A 641 27.83 -1.08 20.60
CA ILE A 641 28.83 -0.33 19.84
C ILE A 641 30.03 -0.15 20.76
N ILE A 642 31.17 -0.72 20.41
CA ILE A 642 32.40 -0.52 21.18
C ILE A 642 33.31 0.53 20.54
N TRP A 643 34.32 0.97 21.27
CA TRP A 643 35.26 1.99 20.81
C TRP A 643 35.91 1.67 19.45
N ASP A 644 36.21 0.40 19.21
CA ASP A 644 36.82 -0.08 17.96
C ASP A 644 35.86 -0.02 16.77
N ASP A 645 34.54 -0.04 17.03
CA ASP A 645 33.54 0.08 15.98
C ASP A 645 33.44 1.51 15.43
N LEU A 646 33.85 2.51 16.21
CA LEU A 646 33.74 3.92 15.85
C LEU A 646 34.63 4.27 14.65
N SER A 647 34.21 5.27 13.89
CA SER A 647 35.04 5.92 12.87
C SER A 647 36.09 6.84 13.50
N LYS A 648 36.99 7.37 12.68
CA LYS A 648 37.96 8.36 13.15
C LYS A 648 37.25 9.64 13.60
N GLU A 649 36.25 10.04 12.82
CA GLU A 649 35.41 11.21 13.02
C GLU A 649 34.57 11.09 14.30
N CYS A 650 33.96 9.93 14.54
CA CYS A 650 33.24 9.64 15.78
C CYS A 650 34.18 9.68 17.01
N ARG A 651 35.36 9.04 16.93
CA ARG A 651 36.33 9.05 18.02
C ARG A 651 36.85 10.46 18.32
N GLN A 652 37.10 11.26 17.30
CA GLN A 652 37.53 12.65 17.46
C GLN A 652 36.45 13.48 18.15
N ALA A 653 35.20 13.40 17.67
CA ALA A 653 34.09 14.10 18.28
C ALA A 653 33.85 13.67 19.74
N TRP A 654 33.97 12.37 20.04
CA TRP A 654 33.85 11.85 21.41
C TRP A 654 34.95 12.39 22.35
N ARG A 655 36.22 12.37 21.94
CA ARG A 655 37.31 12.90 22.77
C ARG A 655 37.14 14.39 23.06
N LEU A 656 36.72 15.17 22.05
CA LEU A 656 36.42 16.58 22.24
C LEU A 656 35.22 16.78 23.19
N ARG A 657 34.27 15.86 23.15
CA ARG A 657 33.12 15.87 24.05
C ARG A 657 33.51 15.60 25.49
N GLU A 658 34.34 14.59 25.76
CA GLU A 658 34.85 14.30 27.10
C GLU A 658 35.60 15.52 27.67
N LYS A 659 36.48 16.11 26.86
CA LYS A 659 37.18 17.34 27.22
C LYS A 659 36.20 18.49 27.53
N TRP A 660 35.25 18.74 26.64
CA TRP A 660 34.24 19.79 26.83
C TRP A 660 33.42 19.59 28.10
N LEU A 661 33.01 18.34 28.39
CA LEU A 661 32.28 18.00 29.60
C LEU A 661 33.14 18.18 30.85
N SER A 662 34.43 17.84 30.83
CA SER A 662 35.32 18.09 31.98
C SER A 662 35.54 19.58 32.26
N GLU A 663 35.60 20.41 31.22
CA GLU A 663 35.83 21.85 31.34
C GLU A 663 34.55 22.63 31.71
N ASN A 664 33.37 22.06 31.42
CA ASN A 664 32.07 22.72 31.59
C ASN A 664 31.09 21.92 32.47
N ALA A 665 31.59 20.97 33.27
CA ALA A 665 30.77 20.20 34.20
C ALA A 665 30.14 21.15 35.24
N PRO A 666 28.82 21.11 35.46
CA PRO A 666 28.21 21.85 36.55
C PRO A 666 28.64 21.19 37.87
N GLY A 667 29.66 21.75 38.53
CA GLY A 667 30.14 21.23 39.82
C GLY A 667 31.62 21.45 40.16
N GLY A 668 32.38 22.28 39.44
CA GLY A 668 33.79 22.59 39.73
C GLY A 668 34.02 23.95 40.40
N GLY A 669 33.05 24.46 41.15
CA GLY A 669 33.12 25.77 41.82
C GLY A 669 33.00 25.64 43.34
N CYS A 670 34.00 25.04 43.99
CA CYS A 670 34.34 25.47 45.34
C CYS A 670 35.07 26.80 45.17
N GLN A 671 34.31 27.91 45.15
CA GLN A 671 34.84 29.15 45.66
C GLN A 671 34.83 28.98 47.18
N ASP A 672 35.99 28.70 47.76
CA ASP A 672 36.20 29.00 49.17
C ASP A 672 36.03 30.52 49.31
N GLU A 673 34.87 30.92 49.82
CA GLU A 673 34.67 32.24 50.40
C GLU A 673 35.64 32.36 51.58
N VAL A 674 36.84 32.87 51.30
CA VAL A 674 37.69 33.42 52.35
C VAL A 674 37.01 34.72 52.79
N ASN A 675 36.23 34.57 53.85
CA ASN A 675 35.69 35.65 54.66
C ASN A 675 36.86 36.57 55.08
N SER A 676 36.95 37.74 54.45
CA SER A 676 37.89 38.78 54.86
C SER A 676 37.25 39.62 55.96
N ASP A 677 37.26 39.10 57.19
CA ASP A 677 37.11 39.94 58.38
C ASP A 677 38.42 40.72 58.58
N LYS A 678 38.32 42.04 58.49
CA LYS A 678 39.39 42.98 58.79
C LYS A 678 39.77 42.90 60.26
N PRO A 679 41.06 42.89 60.59
CA PRO A 679 41.55 43.53 61.79
C PRO A 679 42.19 44.88 61.44
N SER A 680 42.05 45.77 62.41
CA SER A 680 42.41 47.18 62.42
C SER A 680 43.92 47.46 62.30
N ASN A 681 44.20 48.69 61.86
CA ASN A 681 45.49 49.38 61.86
C ASN A 681 46.43 49.00 63.02
N THR A 682 47.67 48.63 62.70
CA THR A 682 48.85 49.12 63.43
C THR A 682 50.08 49.15 62.52
N ARG A 683 50.65 50.36 62.37
CA ARG A 683 51.99 50.60 61.84
C ARG A 683 53.03 49.85 62.70
N LYS A 684 54.01 49.20 62.08
CA LYS A 684 55.43 49.31 62.47
C LYS A 684 56.36 48.70 61.42
N SER A 685 57.35 49.52 61.07
CA SER A 685 58.54 49.21 60.27
C SER A 685 59.29 47.96 60.74
N ARG A 686 59.96 47.24 59.83
CA ARG A 686 61.42 46.96 59.94
C ARG A 686 61.99 46.24 58.71
N ARG A 687 62.97 46.93 58.12
CA ARG A 687 64.22 46.50 57.47
C ARG A 687 64.43 45.02 57.11
N ARG A 688 64.85 44.83 55.85
CA ARG A 688 65.80 43.81 55.38
C ARG A 688 66.96 43.58 56.37
N LYS A 689 67.31 42.32 56.61
CA LYS A 689 68.67 41.77 56.45
C LYS A 689 68.72 40.27 56.76
N LYS A 690 69.36 39.55 55.82
CA LYS A 690 69.98 38.21 55.86
C LYS A 690 69.11 37.03 56.24
#